data_AF-A0A0P7AXP7-F1
#
_entry.id   AF-A0A0P7AXP7-F1
#
_cell.length_a   1.000
_cell.length_b   1.000
_cell.length_c   1.000
_cell.angle_alpha   90.00
_cell.angle_beta   90.00
_cell.angle_gamma   90.00
#
_symmetry.space_group_name_H-M   'P 1'
#
loop_
_entity.id
_entity.type
_entity.pdbx_description
1 polymer ?
#
loop_
_entity_poly.entity_id
_entity_poly.type
_entity_poly.pdbx_seq_one_letter_code
_entity_poly.pdbx_strand_id
1 'polypeptide(L)'
;MTSLTLLSTQDEGSPSISFSPSNTISDINPLIYGGFTEHMGRCIYGGLYEPDNPNNLADESGFRKDVISCFKELQVPVVRYPGGNFCATYRWQDGIGPKDKRPVRPELAWEGIEPNTFGTDEFLSWCKVVGTKPYLCLNMGTGTLEDALAWVEYCNGSKDTHYANLRRQNGHEEPYGVKYWALGNEMWGPWQVEQHSKEDYAKKSIQWAKALKLLDPSITLILCGKDGYSDWDRYTLQKCIRWVDMHSIHFYSMGKGHYTNISSVYAAERAIQVCSSLIDLARCEFDMSPFPDVDRICTKPNSAKRPTICFDEWNVWDPERAPGNKGAEELYTLSDALAVAIWLNVFIRNSKELGMATIAQSVNVIAPLMTTPRGIWKQTTYFPLLLFSKFMRGKSLAVHVRTGTYDGTTFPEWIQSTCAVPKLDVSAAIDDDGWVNLAVVNSDETRSLSTKLSGLDKDIQVQVFTLGGEKFESIDTNSEENEKLNLRESTWTSTGDSYTFERLSFTLLRWKHPMSPEDIPEDTDSAYNASESSASYLSSLNSSIINYKYENGRRYHAFREGAYPVPNDEEEQDRMDLGHHIYRLVVGGKLYLAPIGDSPQRVLDLGTGTGIWAIDFADQHPSADVLGTDLSPIQPRWTPPNCRFEIDDFESEWLYHQPFDFIHARELEGCISNDDRLFQRAFKNLSSGGYFELQAI
;
A
#
# COMPACT_ATOMS: atom_id res chain seq x y z
N MET A 1 3.19 5.61 8.27
CA MET A 1 1.83 5.02 8.23
C MET A 1 0.80 6.14 8.28
N THR A 2 -0.37 6.01 7.63
CA THR A 2 -1.46 6.96 7.88
C THR A 2 -2.06 6.67 9.26
N SER A 3 -2.08 7.67 10.14
CA SER A 3 -2.62 7.56 11.50
C SER A 3 -3.86 8.43 11.65
N LEU A 4 -4.76 8.04 12.56
CA LEU A 4 -6.08 8.65 12.72
C LEU A 4 -6.31 9.04 14.19
N THR A 5 -6.63 10.31 14.42
CA THR A 5 -7.16 10.81 15.71
C THR A 5 -8.66 11.08 15.58
N LEU A 6 -9.45 10.48 16.45
CA LEU A 6 -10.91 10.66 16.44
C LEU A 6 -11.28 11.96 17.15
N LEU A 7 -12.05 12.81 16.48
CA LEU A 7 -12.60 14.00 17.10
C LEU A 7 -13.81 13.64 17.97
N SER A 8 -13.89 14.28 19.14
CA SER A 8 -15.12 14.25 19.94
C SER A 8 -16.26 14.90 19.16
N THR A 9 -17.51 14.57 19.49
CA THR A 9 -18.69 15.22 18.89
C THR A 9 -18.70 16.74 19.06
N GLN A 10 -17.99 17.28 20.06
CA GLN A 10 -17.84 18.71 20.30
C GLN A 10 -16.79 19.37 19.38
N ASP A 11 -15.80 18.61 18.90
CA ASP A 11 -14.67 19.10 18.10
C ASP A 11 -14.77 18.79 16.61
N GLU A 12 -15.81 18.08 16.15
CA GLU A 12 -15.98 17.63 14.75
C GLU A 12 -15.79 18.74 13.70
N GLY A 13 -16.02 20.01 14.06
CA GLY A 13 -15.89 21.15 13.14
C GLY A 13 -14.45 21.58 12.85
N SER A 14 -13.42 20.98 13.45
CA SER A 14 -12.01 21.37 13.27
C SER A 14 -11.11 20.23 12.78
N PRO A 15 -11.41 19.59 11.63
CA PRO A 15 -10.56 18.54 11.08
C PRO A 15 -9.19 19.07 10.66
N SER A 16 -8.19 18.20 10.71
CA SER A 16 -6.84 18.54 10.25
C SER A 16 -6.15 17.35 9.59
N ILE A 17 -5.38 17.63 8.55
CA ILE A 17 -4.50 16.67 7.87
C ILE A 17 -3.08 17.21 8.02
N SER A 18 -2.17 16.39 8.57
CA SER A 18 -0.76 16.74 8.73
C SER A 18 0.09 15.70 8.01
N PHE A 19 1.08 16.12 7.24
CA PHE A 19 2.01 15.23 6.54
C PHE A 19 3.36 15.93 6.40
N SER A 20 4.40 15.17 6.03
CA SER A 20 5.68 15.73 5.62
C SER A 20 6.13 15.06 4.32
N PRO A 21 6.51 15.81 3.27
CA PRO A 21 7.08 15.25 2.04
C PRO A 21 8.33 14.38 2.27
N SER A 22 9.09 14.64 3.33
CA SER A 22 10.27 13.85 3.72
C SER A 22 9.93 12.50 4.35
N ASN A 23 8.70 12.30 4.84
CA ASN A 23 8.33 11.13 5.63
C ASN A 23 7.71 10.04 4.74
N THR A 24 8.52 9.49 3.85
CA THR A 24 8.12 8.37 2.98
C THR A 24 8.03 7.05 3.74
N ILE A 25 7.08 6.19 3.39
CA ILE A 25 6.86 4.88 4.04
C ILE A 25 7.39 3.74 3.16
N SER A 26 6.95 3.68 1.91
CA SER A 26 7.31 2.60 0.98
C SER A 26 7.13 3.00 -0.47
N ASP A 27 7.84 2.33 -1.36
CA ASP A 27 7.60 2.44 -2.79
C ASP A 27 6.19 1.94 -3.14
N ILE A 28 5.50 2.69 -3.99
CA ILE A 28 4.20 2.34 -4.54
C ILE A 28 4.47 1.52 -5.80
N ASN A 29 4.21 0.22 -5.73
CA ASN A 29 4.36 -0.64 -6.90
C ASN A 29 3.33 -0.25 -7.98
N PRO A 30 3.75 0.17 -9.19
CA PRO A 30 2.83 0.57 -10.24
C PRO A 30 1.76 -0.47 -10.57
N LEU A 31 2.03 -1.76 -10.34
CA LEU A 31 1.12 -2.87 -10.63
C LEU A 31 -0.19 -2.85 -9.82
N ILE A 32 -0.33 -1.98 -8.82
CA ILE A 32 -1.61 -1.78 -8.11
C ILE A 32 -2.68 -1.08 -8.96
N TYR A 33 -2.31 -0.54 -10.12
CA TYR A 33 -3.24 0.07 -11.08
C TYR A 33 -3.58 -0.87 -12.26
N GLY A 34 -3.54 -2.18 -12.01
CA GLY A 34 -3.78 -3.18 -13.03
C GLY A 34 -5.25 -3.27 -13.46
N GLY A 35 -5.46 -3.84 -14.64
CA GLY A 35 -6.77 -4.16 -15.18
C GLY A 35 -7.07 -5.66 -15.12
N PHE A 36 -8.33 -6.01 -15.30
CA PHE A 36 -8.79 -7.39 -15.41
C PHE A 36 -9.79 -7.49 -16.55
N THR A 37 -9.61 -8.51 -17.39
CA THR A 37 -10.48 -8.82 -18.52
C THR A 37 -10.81 -10.31 -18.53
N GLU A 38 -12.09 -10.63 -18.50
CA GLU A 38 -12.62 -11.97 -18.60
C GLU A 38 -13.45 -12.15 -19.86
N HIS A 39 -13.50 -13.38 -20.37
CA HIS A 39 -14.54 -13.82 -21.28
C HIS A 39 -15.91 -13.91 -20.56
N MET A 40 -16.42 -12.74 -20.17
CA MET A 40 -17.70 -12.53 -19.48
C MET A 40 -18.41 -11.37 -20.15
N GLY A 41 -19.73 -11.50 -20.36
CA GLY A 41 -20.57 -10.45 -20.93
C GLY A 41 -19.97 -9.82 -22.20
N ARG A 42 -19.85 -8.49 -22.21
CA ARG A 42 -19.21 -7.73 -23.30
C ARG A 42 -17.80 -7.25 -22.98
N CYS A 43 -17.08 -7.86 -22.03
CA CYS A 43 -15.72 -7.41 -21.70
C CYS A 43 -14.76 -7.57 -22.89
N ILE A 44 -14.70 -8.78 -23.45
CA ILE A 44 -13.92 -9.05 -24.68
C ILE A 44 -14.70 -8.62 -25.91
N TYR A 45 -15.81 -9.30 -26.21
CA TYR A 45 -16.58 -9.09 -27.44
C TYR A 45 -17.51 -7.89 -27.31
N GLY A 46 -17.31 -6.89 -28.18
CA GLY A 46 -17.99 -5.59 -28.08
C GLY A 46 -17.38 -4.64 -27.05
N GLY A 47 -16.38 -5.09 -26.28
CA GLY A 47 -15.58 -4.27 -25.38
C GLY A 47 -14.20 -4.03 -25.97
N LEU A 48 -13.22 -4.88 -25.65
CA LEU A 48 -11.86 -4.80 -26.20
C LEU A 48 -11.80 -5.05 -27.72
N TYR A 49 -12.60 -6.00 -28.20
CA TYR A 49 -12.53 -6.54 -29.56
C TYR A 49 -13.89 -6.47 -30.26
N GLU A 50 -13.93 -5.74 -31.37
CA GLU A 50 -15.15 -5.49 -32.14
C GLU A 50 -14.81 -5.23 -33.63
N PRO A 51 -14.30 -6.23 -34.37
CA PRO A 51 -13.81 -6.06 -35.75
C PRO A 51 -14.87 -5.52 -36.71
N ASP A 52 -16.13 -5.85 -36.49
CA ASP A 52 -17.25 -5.46 -37.34
C ASP A 52 -17.96 -4.17 -36.86
N ASN A 53 -17.30 -3.34 -36.05
CA ASN A 53 -17.89 -2.10 -35.53
C ASN A 53 -18.31 -1.16 -36.69
N PRO A 54 -19.59 -0.73 -36.77
CA PRO A 54 -20.11 0.02 -37.92
C PRO A 54 -19.61 1.46 -38.02
N ASN A 55 -18.95 1.99 -36.98
CA ASN A 55 -18.45 3.36 -36.89
C ASN A 55 -16.92 3.45 -37.00
N ASN A 56 -16.26 2.40 -37.51
CA ASN A 56 -14.81 2.37 -37.73
C ASN A 56 -13.98 2.62 -36.46
N LEU A 57 -14.46 2.11 -35.32
CA LEU A 57 -13.79 2.24 -34.02
C LEU A 57 -12.73 1.17 -33.77
N ALA A 58 -12.72 0.10 -34.57
CA ALA A 58 -11.69 -0.92 -34.55
C ALA A 58 -10.46 -0.55 -35.39
N ASP A 59 -9.30 -1.10 -35.05
CA ASP A 59 -8.11 -1.15 -35.90
C ASP A 59 -8.13 -2.39 -36.83
N GLU A 60 -7.08 -2.57 -37.62
CA GLU A 60 -6.96 -3.70 -38.55
C GLU A 60 -6.90 -5.08 -37.85
N SER A 61 -6.54 -5.11 -36.57
CA SER A 61 -6.53 -6.32 -35.75
C SER A 61 -7.89 -6.58 -35.09
N GLY A 62 -8.85 -5.65 -35.21
CA GLY A 62 -10.18 -5.71 -34.62
C GLY A 62 -10.27 -5.10 -33.21
N PHE A 63 -9.20 -4.49 -32.71
CA PHE A 63 -9.17 -3.89 -31.37
C PHE A 63 -9.81 -2.51 -31.37
N ARG A 64 -10.63 -2.21 -30.37
CA ARG A 64 -11.25 -0.88 -30.22
C ARG A 64 -10.19 0.19 -29.87
N LYS A 65 -9.97 1.13 -30.80
CA LYS A 65 -8.94 2.20 -30.68
C LYS A 65 -9.21 3.17 -29.54
N ASP A 66 -10.46 3.48 -29.29
CA ASP A 66 -10.90 4.35 -28.20
C ASP A 66 -10.78 3.67 -26.83
N VAL A 67 -11.03 2.36 -26.74
CA VAL A 67 -10.72 1.56 -25.54
C VAL A 67 -9.21 1.54 -25.28
N ILE A 68 -8.38 1.26 -26.30
CA ILE A 68 -6.91 1.33 -26.18
C ILE A 68 -6.46 2.70 -25.67
N SER A 69 -7.07 3.78 -26.18
CA SER A 69 -6.73 5.15 -25.77
C SER A 69 -6.99 5.38 -24.27
N CYS A 70 -8.09 4.86 -23.73
CA CYS A 70 -8.37 4.91 -22.29
C CYS A 70 -7.35 4.11 -21.47
N PHE A 71 -6.99 2.89 -21.89
CA PHE A 71 -5.98 2.10 -21.16
C PHE A 71 -4.61 2.80 -21.14
N LYS A 72 -4.24 3.46 -22.23
CA LYS A 72 -3.01 4.29 -22.29
C LYS A 72 -3.10 5.52 -21.41
N GLU A 73 -4.25 6.19 -21.40
CA GLU A 73 -4.51 7.35 -20.54
C GLU A 73 -4.43 6.99 -19.05
N LEU A 74 -5.03 5.84 -18.68
CA LEU A 74 -4.97 5.24 -17.36
C LEU A 74 -3.61 4.63 -17.04
N GLN A 75 -2.66 4.55 -17.98
CA GLN A 75 -1.35 3.94 -17.77
C GLN A 75 -1.42 2.54 -17.12
N VAL A 76 -2.34 1.69 -17.59
CA VAL A 76 -2.59 0.36 -17.00
C VAL A 76 -1.35 -0.52 -17.19
N PRO A 77 -0.65 -0.93 -16.11
CA PRO A 77 0.68 -1.55 -16.22
C PRO A 77 0.63 -3.08 -16.35
N VAL A 78 -0.48 -3.70 -15.96
CA VAL A 78 -0.71 -5.15 -16.09
C VAL A 78 -2.19 -5.42 -16.31
N VAL A 79 -2.54 -6.45 -17.09
CA VAL A 79 -3.93 -6.91 -17.29
C VAL A 79 -4.05 -8.41 -17.06
N ARG A 80 -4.98 -8.81 -16.18
CA ARG A 80 -5.36 -10.21 -15.91
C ARG A 80 -6.28 -10.75 -17.01
N TYR A 81 -6.05 -11.99 -17.46
CA TYR A 81 -6.76 -12.69 -18.54
C TYR A 81 -6.57 -14.21 -18.40
N PRO A 82 -7.41 -15.13 -18.93
CA PRO A 82 -8.67 -14.95 -19.65
C PRO A 82 -9.89 -14.83 -18.76
N GLY A 83 -9.71 -14.80 -17.45
CA GLY A 83 -10.83 -14.69 -16.56
C GLY A 83 -10.50 -14.92 -15.11
N GLY A 84 -11.60 -14.85 -14.37
CA GLY A 84 -11.84 -15.54 -13.13
C GLY A 84 -12.52 -16.86 -13.47
N ASN A 85 -13.83 -16.97 -13.24
CA ASN A 85 -14.55 -18.25 -13.33
C ASN A 85 -14.44 -18.93 -14.71
N PHE A 86 -14.41 -18.16 -15.81
CA PHE A 86 -14.23 -18.67 -17.18
C PHE A 86 -13.01 -19.61 -17.32
N CYS A 87 -11.90 -19.27 -16.66
CA CYS A 87 -10.64 -19.98 -16.87
C CYS A 87 -10.71 -21.46 -16.44
N ALA A 88 -11.60 -21.82 -15.50
CA ALA A 88 -11.71 -23.17 -14.95
C ALA A 88 -12.20 -24.23 -15.96
N THR A 89 -12.71 -23.78 -17.11
CA THR A 89 -13.15 -24.68 -18.20
C THR A 89 -12.51 -24.32 -19.55
N TYR A 90 -11.66 -23.30 -19.57
CA TYR A 90 -11.04 -22.81 -20.78
C TYR A 90 -9.89 -23.71 -21.24
N ARG A 91 -9.91 -24.06 -22.53
CA ARG A 91 -8.81 -24.76 -23.20
C ARG A 91 -8.08 -23.74 -24.08
N TRP A 92 -6.92 -23.26 -23.63
CA TRP A 92 -6.18 -22.18 -24.29
C TRP A 92 -5.83 -22.48 -25.76
N GLN A 93 -5.65 -23.77 -26.10
CA GLN A 93 -5.39 -24.23 -27.46
C GLN A 93 -6.55 -23.93 -28.43
N ASP A 94 -7.78 -23.81 -27.93
CA ASP A 94 -8.95 -23.48 -28.73
C ASP A 94 -8.92 -22.00 -29.18
N GLY A 95 -8.12 -21.14 -28.52
CA GLY A 95 -7.98 -19.71 -28.78
C GLY A 95 -6.72 -19.30 -29.57
N ILE A 96 -6.02 -20.23 -30.22
CA ILE A 96 -4.81 -19.94 -31.02
C ILE A 96 -4.95 -20.43 -32.47
N GLY A 97 -4.05 -19.97 -33.35
CA GLY A 97 -4.03 -20.38 -34.76
C GLY A 97 -5.19 -19.78 -35.59
N PRO A 98 -5.45 -20.31 -36.80
CA PRO A 98 -6.45 -19.73 -37.72
C PRO A 98 -7.86 -19.65 -37.13
N LYS A 99 -8.45 -18.45 -37.07
CA LYS A 99 -9.75 -18.18 -36.45
C LYS A 99 -10.88 -19.04 -37.00
N ASP A 100 -10.86 -19.38 -38.28
CA ASP A 100 -11.85 -20.23 -38.97
C ASP A 100 -11.82 -21.70 -38.54
N LYS A 101 -10.75 -22.14 -37.86
CA LYS A 101 -10.58 -23.50 -37.34
C LYS A 101 -10.80 -23.61 -35.83
N ARG A 102 -11.00 -22.48 -35.14
CA ARG A 102 -11.19 -22.45 -33.69
C ARG A 102 -12.60 -22.95 -33.33
N PRO A 103 -12.73 -23.85 -32.34
CA PRO A 103 -14.03 -24.41 -31.98
C PRO A 103 -14.85 -23.41 -31.17
N VAL A 104 -16.16 -23.41 -31.42
CA VAL A 104 -17.13 -22.75 -30.54
C VAL A 104 -17.42 -23.66 -29.34
N ARG A 105 -17.39 -23.11 -28.13
CA ARG A 105 -17.58 -23.86 -26.86
C ARG A 105 -18.77 -23.33 -26.06
N PRO A 106 -19.45 -24.20 -25.29
CA PRO A 106 -20.31 -23.71 -24.22
C PRO A 106 -19.43 -23.04 -23.16
N GLU A 107 -19.86 -21.87 -22.69
CA GLU A 107 -19.24 -21.17 -21.57
C GLU A 107 -20.07 -21.48 -20.31
N LEU A 108 -19.45 -22.11 -19.31
CA LEU A 108 -20.16 -22.72 -18.19
C LEU A 108 -20.31 -21.80 -16.97
N ALA A 109 -19.45 -20.80 -16.79
CA ALA A 109 -19.48 -19.94 -15.62
C ALA A 109 -20.57 -18.86 -15.71
N TRP A 110 -20.83 -18.36 -16.92
CA TRP A 110 -21.69 -17.22 -17.21
C TRP A 110 -22.82 -17.55 -18.19
N GLU A 111 -23.05 -18.84 -18.45
CA GLU A 111 -24.17 -19.37 -19.25
C GLU A 111 -24.16 -18.88 -20.72
N GLY A 112 -22.99 -18.89 -21.36
CA GLY A 112 -22.77 -18.32 -22.69
C GLY A 112 -22.29 -19.29 -23.77
N ILE A 113 -21.90 -18.71 -24.91
CA ILE A 113 -21.22 -19.39 -26.02
C ILE A 113 -19.91 -18.63 -26.26
N GLU A 114 -18.79 -19.33 -26.17
CA GLU A 114 -17.47 -18.78 -26.43
C GLU A 114 -17.03 -19.13 -27.87
N PRO A 115 -16.90 -18.14 -28.77
CA PRO A 115 -16.51 -18.39 -30.15
C PRO A 115 -14.99 -18.57 -30.34
N ASN A 116 -14.17 -18.24 -29.35
CA ASN A 116 -12.71 -18.29 -29.37
C ASN A 116 -12.04 -17.46 -30.47
N THR A 117 -12.73 -16.46 -31.04
CA THR A 117 -12.17 -15.58 -32.07
C THR A 117 -11.17 -14.56 -31.51
N PHE A 118 -11.15 -14.40 -30.19
CA PHE A 118 -10.12 -13.71 -29.43
C PHE A 118 -9.55 -14.68 -28.40
N GLY A 119 -8.23 -14.92 -28.42
CA GLY A 119 -7.56 -15.82 -27.50
C GLY A 119 -6.17 -15.33 -27.11
N THR A 120 -5.27 -16.27 -26.82
CA THR A 120 -3.92 -15.96 -26.29
C THR A 120 -3.17 -15.00 -27.21
N ASP A 121 -3.11 -15.28 -28.52
CA ASP A 121 -2.33 -14.49 -29.46
C ASP A 121 -2.89 -13.06 -29.64
N GLU A 122 -4.22 -12.93 -29.70
CA GLU A 122 -4.88 -11.62 -29.78
C GLU A 122 -4.70 -10.81 -28.51
N PHE A 123 -4.85 -11.43 -27.33
CA PHE A 123 -4.64 -10.76 -26.04
C PHE A 123 -3.21 -10.25 -25.89
N LEU A 124 -2.21 -11.08 -26.18
CA LEU A 124 -0.80 -10.70 -26.05
C LEU A 124 -0.41 -9.62 -27.06
N SER A 125 -0.99 -9.66 -28.27
CA SER A 125 -0.85 -8.59 -29.26
C SER A 125 -1.49 -7.29 -28.80
N TRP A 126 -2.69 -7.36 -28.22
CA TRP A 126 -3.39 -6.21 -27.63
C TRP A 126 -2.57 -5.60 -26.48
N CYS A 127 -2.01 -6.42 -25.58
CA CYS A 127 -1.12 -5.98 -24.51
C CYS A 127 0.07 -5.17 -25.05
N LYS A 128 0.68 -5.65 -26.15
CA LYS A 128 1.78 -4.95 -26.82
C LYS A 128 1.34 -3.59 -27.41
N VAL A 129 0.16 -3.52 -28.02
CA VAL A 129 -0.39 -2.26 -28.58
C VAL A 129 -0.67 -1.23 -27.48
N VAL A 130 -1.20 -1.68 -26.35
CA VAL A 130 -1.48 -0.83 -25.17
C VAL A 130 -0.18 -0.42 -24.47
N GLY A 131 0.81 -1.31 -24.40
CA GLY A 131 2.02 -1.15 -23.58
C GLY A 131 1.85 -1.69 -22.16
N THR A 132 1.00 -2.69 -21.96
CA THR A 132 0.70 -3.30 -20.66
C THR A 132 1.25 -4.72 -20.57
N LYS A 133 1.54 -5.19 -19.35
CA LYS A 133 2.06 -6.55 -19.12
C LYS A 133 0.92 -7.57 -19.04
N PRO A 134 1.06 -8.76 -19.63
CA PRO A 134 0.07 -9.82 -19.47
C PRO A 134 0.21 -10.53 -18.12
N TYR A 135 -0.92 -10.82 -17.48
CA TYR A 135 -1.08 -11.70 -16.32
C TYR A 135 -2.08 -12.81 -16.67
N LEU A 136 -1.60 -14.05 -16.78
CA LEU A 136 -2.41 -15.18 -17.24
C LEU A 136 -2.90 -16.07 -16.11
N CYS A 137 -4.18 -16.46 -16.13
CA CYS A 137 -4.78 -17.36 -15.17
C CYS A 137 -4.86 -18.80 -15.74
N LEU A 138 -4.21 -19.75 -15.08
CA LEU A 138 -4.18 -21.14 -15.52
C LEU A 138 -5.51 -21.85 -15.22
N ASN A 139 -5.95 -22.71 -16.13
CA ASN A 139 -7.09 -23.61 -15.88
C ASN A 139 -6.68 -24.71 -14.88
N MET A 140 -6.96 -24.50 -13.59
CA MET A 140 -6.82 -25.52 -12.55
C MET A 140 -8.15 -26.21 -12.21
N GLY A 141 -9.21 -25.92 -12.96
CA GLY A 141 -10.40 -26.75 -12.99
C GLY A 141 -10.14 -27.93 -13.92
N THR A 142 -10.85 -28.00 -15.05
CA THR A 142 -10.81 -29.12 -16.00
C THR A 142 -9.46 -29.31 -16.72
N GLY A 143 -8.55 -28.35 -16.59
CA GLY A 143 -7.22 -28.39 -17.18
C GLY A 143 -6.23 -29.30 -16.46
N THR A 144 -5.17 -29.69 -17.17
CA THR A 144 -4.11 -30.55 -16.63
C THR A 144 -2.79 -29.78 -16.44
N LEU A 145 -1.86 -30.36 -15.67
CA LEU A 145 -0.50 -29.79 -15.56
C LEU A 145 0.23 -29.79 -16.91
N GLU A 146 -0.05 -30.79 -17.76
CA GLU A 146 0.50 -30.83 -19.13
C GLU A 146 0.00 -29.64 -19.96
N ASP A 147 -1.31 -29.32 -19.88
CA ASP A 147 -1.87 -28.15 -20.55
C ASP A 147 -1.24 -26.84 -20.06
N ALA A 148 -0.99 -26.71 -18.77
CA ALA A 148 -0.35 -25.53 -18.18
C ALA A 148 1.11 -25.36 -18.62
N LEU A 149 1.89 -26.44 -18.60
CA LEU A 149 3.28 -26.45 -19.09
C LEU A 149 3.34 -26.11 -20.59
N ALA A 150 2.42 -26.68 -21.37
CA ALA A 150 2.30 -26.40 -22.79
C ALA A 150 2.00 -24.92 -23.06
N TRP A 151 1.14 -24.28 -22.24
CA TRP A 151 0.83 -22.87 -22.41
C TRP A 151 2.03 -21.97 -22.06
N VAL A 152 2.74 -22.27 -20.97
CA VAL A 152 3.98 -21.54 -20.62
C VAL A 152 5.05 -21.73 -21.69
N GLU A 153 5.22 -22.95 -22.23
CA GLU A 153 6.15 -23.21 -23.34
C GLU A 153 5.75 -22.44 -24.61
N TYR A 154 4.46 -22.44 -24.96
CA TYR A 154 3.94 -21.67 -26.09
C TYR A 154 4.27 -20.18 -25.93
N CYS A 155 3.99 -19.62 -24.75
CA CYS A 155 4.19 -18.21 -24.47
C CYS A 155 5.67 -17.79 -24.35
N ASN A 156 6.50 -18.60 -23.70
CA ASN A 156 7.84 -18.20 -23.25
C ASN A 156 8.99 -19.02 -23.87
N GLY A 157 8.70 -20.16 -24.49
CA GLY A 157 9.70 -21.08 -25.03
C GLY A 157 10.47 -20.49 -26.21
N SER A 158 11.80 -20.47 -26.10
CA SER A 158 12.73 -20.06 -27.16
C SER A 158 13.39 -21.24 -27.89
N LYS A 159 13.30 -22.45 -27.32
CA LYS A 159 13.93 -23.66 -27.87
C LYS A 159 13.18 -24.17 -29.12
N ASP A 160 13.80 -25.11 -29.81
CA ASP A 160 13.18 -25.87 -30.91
C ASP A 160 12.33 -27.02 -30.33
N THR A 161 11.17 -26.66 -29.77
CA THR A 161 10.25 -27.57 -29.09
C THR A 161 8.83 -27.39 -29.62
N HIS A 162 7.96 -28.36 -29.36
CA HIS A 162 6.66 -28.46 -30.04
C HIS A 162 5.80 -27.18 -29.90
N TYR A 163 5.58 -26.67 -28.68
CA TYR A 163 4.69 -25.53 -28.47
C TYR A 163 5.35 -24.20 -28.83
N ALA A 164 6.67 -24.08 -28.63
CA ALA A 164 7.42 -22.93 -29.15
C ALA A 164 7.33 -22.84 -30.68
N ASN A 165 7.46 -23.98 -31.38
CA ASN A 165 7.30 -24.04 -32.84
C ASN A 165 5.86 -23.82 -33.29
N LEU A 166 4.86 -24.27 -32.50
CA LEU A 166 3.47 -23.98 -32.78
C LEU A 166 3.20 -22.47 -32.74
N ARG A 167 3.76 -21.75 -31.76
CA ARG A 167 3.71 -20.28 -31.70
C ARG A 167 4.30 -19.65 -32.97
N ARG A 168 5.49 -20.10 -33.39
CA ARG A 168 6.14 -19.65 -34.65
C ARG A 168 5.26 -19.91 -35.88
N GLN A 169 4.67 -21.11 -35.97
CA GLN A 169 3.74 -21.48 -37.05
C GLN A 169 2.48 -20.62 -37.09
N ASN A 170 2.01 -20.17 -35.93
CA ASN A 170 0.89 -19.23 -35.81
C ASN A 170 1.28 -17.77 -36.14
N GLY A 171 2.52 -17.52 -36.55
CA GLY A 171 2.99 -16.20 -37.00
C GLY A 171 3.72 -15.38 -35.93
N HIS A 172 4.05 -15.99 -34.78
CA HIS A 172 4.66 -15.30 -33.65
C HIS A 172 6.04 -15.89 -33.34
N GLU A 173 7.07 -15.37 -34.03
CA GLU A 173 8.43 -15.94 -33.99
C GLU A 173 9.05 -15.87 -32.59
N GLU A 174 9.10 -14.67 -32.02
CA GLU A 174 9.69 -14.41 -30.71
C GLU A 174 8.77 -14.85 -29.56
N PRO A 175 9.33 -15.35 -28.44
CA PRO A 175 8.56 -15.57 -27.22
C PRO A 175 7.88 -14.27 -26.74
N TYR A 176 6.68 -14.39 -26.21
CA TYR A 176 5.94 -13.26 -25.63
C TYR A 176 6.51 -12.81 -24.28
N GLY A 177 7.14 -13.71 -23.52
CA GLY A 177 7.76 -13.39 -22.23
C GLY A 177 6.75 -13.05 -21.13
N VAL A 178 5.66 -13.82 -21.05
CA VAL A 178 4.63 -13.64 -20.02
C VAL A 178 5.21 -13.93 -18.65
N LYS A 179 5.20 -12.92 -17.78
CA LYS A 179 5.83 -13.01 -16.45
C LYS A 179 4.89 -13.52 -15.36
N TYR A 180 3.63 -13.08 -15.34
CA TYR A 180 2.72 -13.32 -14.21
C TYR A 180 1.73 -14.44 -14.53
N TRP A 181 1.63 -15.43 -13.64
CA TRP A 181 0.78 -16.61 -13.84
C TRP A 181 0.03 -16.98 -12.55
N ALA A 182 -1.30 -17.04 -12.62
CA ALA A 182 -2.16 -17.43 -11.51
C ALA A 182 -2.33 -18.95 -11.47
N LEU A 183 -2.23 -19.52 -10.28
CA LEU A 183 -2.51 -20.93 -10.02
C LEU A 183 -4.02 -21.13 -9.80
N GLY A 184 -4.80 -21.03 -10.88
CA GLY A 184 -6.26 -21.17 -10.85
C GLY A 184 -6.99 -19.88 -10.45
N ASN A 185 -8.31 -19.99 -10.36
CA ASN A 185 -9.20 -18.91 -9.92
C ASN A 185 -10.17 -19.44 -8.87
N GLU A 186 -10.36 -18.70 -7.77
CA GLU A 186 -11.36 -18.92 -6.71
C GLU A 186 -11.69 -20.39 -6.44
N MET A 187 -10.67 -21.25 -6.34
CA MET A 187 -10.86 -22.71 -6.29
C MET A 187 -11.62 -23.18 -5.04
N TRP A 188 -11.87 -22.29 -4.10
CA TRP A 188 -12.65 -22.50 -2.88
C TRP A 188 -14.16 -22.30 -3.05
N GLY A 189 -14.59 -21.56 -4.08
CA GLY A 189 -15.98 -21.14 -4.26
C GLY A 189 -16.89 -22.28 -4.74
N PRO A 190 -18.07 -22.52 -4.12
CA PRO A 190 -18.97 -23.60 -4.53
C PRO A 190 -19.58 -23.44 -5.94
N TRP A 191 -19.52 -22.24 -6.52
CA TRP A 191 -19.90 -21.98 -7.91
C TRP A 191 -18.82 -22.38 -8.92
N GLN A 192 -17.57 -22.54 -8.47
CA GLN A 192 -16.44 -22.74 -9.34
C GLN A 192 -16.42 -24.17 -9.87
N VAL A 193 -16.20 -24.33 -11.19
CA VAL A 193 -16.07 -25.65 -11.80
C VAL A 193 -14.82 -26.33 -11.25
N GLU A 194 -14.99 -27.57 -10.76
CA GLU A 194 -13.95 -28.31 -10.04
C GLU A 194 -13.46 -27.55 -8.79
N GLN A 195 -14.40 -27.15 -7.93
CA GLN A 195 -14.11 -26.68 -6.57
C GLN A 195 -13.20 -27.67 -5.82
N HIS A 196 -12.22 -27.15 -5.09
CA HIS A 196 -11.30 -27.89 -4.25
C HIS A 196 -11.51 -27.61 -2.76
N SER A 197 -11.12 -28.58 -1.92
CA SER A 197 -10.76 -28.30 -0.53
C SER A 197 -9.43 -27.54 -0.47
N LYS A 198 -9.15 -26.83 0.64
CA LYS A 198 -7.86 -26.14 0.83
C LYS A 198 -6.68 -27.12 0.82
N GLU A 199 -6.89 -28.34 1.32
CA GLU A 199 -5.90 -29.42 1.32
C GLU A 199 -5.56 -29.89 -0.10
N ASP A 200 -6.59 -30.15 -0.91
CA ASP A 200 -6.40 -30.65 -2.28
C ASP A 200 -5.82 -29.58 -3.19
N TYR A 201 -6.28 -28.33 -3.05
CA TYR A 201 -5.71 -27.20 -3.77
C TYR A 201 -4.24 -26.98 -3.43
N ALA A 202 -3.87 -27.00 -2.14
CA ALA A 202 -2.48 -26.85 -1.74
C ALA A 202 -1.58 -27.96 -2.31
N LYS A 203 -2.03 -29.23 -2.26
CA LYS A 203 -1.30 -30.36 -2.85
C LYS A 203 -1.10 -30.18 -4.36
N LYS A 204 -2.15 -29.81 -5.09
CA LYS A 204 -2.11 -29.58 -6.56
C LYS A 204 -1.16 -28.42 -6.89
N SER A 205 -1.30 -27.29 -6.19
CA SER A 205 -0.52 -26.06 -6.40
C SER A 205 0.97 -26.26 -6.21
N ILE A 206 1.40 -27.01 -5.18
CA ILE A 206 2.82 -27.32 -4.96
C ILE A 206 3.43 -28.05 -6.16
N GLN A 207 2.72 -29.04 -6.72
CA GLN A 207 3.25 -29.82 -7.85
C GLN A 207 3.26 -29.01 -9.14
N TRP A 208 2.23 -28.19 -9.36
CA TRP A 208 2.16 -27.30 -10.51
C TRP A 208 3.27 -26.27 -10.46
N ALA A 209 3.43 -25.57 -9.33
CA ALA A 209 4.45 -24.54 -9.17
C ALA A 209 5.88 -25.07 -9.38
N LYS A 210 6.19 -26.27 -8.87
CA LYS A 210 7.48 -26.94 -9.12
C LYS A 210 7.75 -27.14 -10.61
N ALA A 211 6.81 -27.73 -11.33
CA ALA A 211 6.97 -28.04 -12.74
C ALA A 211 7.07 -26.76 -13.58
N LEU A 212 6.22 -25.77 -13.31
CA LEU A 212 6.23 -24.48 -14.00
C LEU A 212 7.56 -23.74 -13.81
N LYS A 213 8.09 -23.67 -12.58
CA LYS A 213 9.40 -23.06 -12.30
C LYS A 213 10.59 -23.84 -12.86
N LEU A 214 10.46 -25.16 -13.06
CA LEU A 214 11.48 -25.96 -13.75
C LEU A 214 11.51 -25.67 -15.26
N LEU A 215 10.34 -25.42 -15.87
CA LEU A 215 10.22 -25.05 -17.27
C LEU A 215 10.73 -23.62 -17.50
N ASP A 216 10.27 -22.67 -16.69
CA ASP A 216 10.67 -21.27 -16.74
C ASP A 216 10.86 -20.70 -15.32
N PRO A 217 12.09 -20.61 -14.81
CA PRO A 217 12.36 -20.10 -13.45
C PRO A 217 12.12 -18.59 -13.31
N SER A 218 11.94 -17.85 -14.41
CA SER A 218 11.80 -16.39 -14.40
C SER A 218 10.37 -15.89 -14.13
N ILE A 219 9.37 -16.78 -14.25
CA ILE A 219 7.97 -16.44 -14.01
C ILE A 219 7.72 -16.05 -12.56
N THR A 220 6.66 -15.29 -12.33
CA THR A 220 6.09 -14.94 -11.03
C THR A 220 4.79 -15.73 -10.89
N LEU A 221 4.68 -16.56 -9.85
CA LEU A 221 3.49 -17.37 -9.57
C LEU A 221 2.63 -16.72 -8.49
N ILE A 222 1.33 -16.61 -8.77
CA ILE A 222 0.32 -16.05 -7.86
C ILE A 222 -0.52 -17.22 -7.33
N LEU A 223 -0.52 -17.42 -6.02
CA LEU A 223 -1.35 -18.41 -5.32
C LEU A 223 -2.80 -17.92 -5.26
N CYS A 224 -3.77 -18.80 -5.49
CA CYS A 224 -5.19 -18.45 -5.34
C CYS A 224 -5.57 -18.42 -3.87
N GLY A 225 -5.73 -17.22 -3.33
CA GLY A 225 -6.35 -17.01 -2.01
C GLY A 225 -7.84 -16.78 -2.12
N LYS A 226 -8.39 -16.25 -1.03
CA LYS A 226 -9.81 -15.96 -0.86
C LYS A 226 -10.01 -14.50 -0.49
N ASP A 227 -10.03 -14.16 0.79
CA ASP A 227 -10.44 -12.85 1.30
C ASP A 227 -9.38 -12.24 2.23
N GLY A 228 -8.23 -12.91 2.39
CA GLY A 228 -7.09 -12.42 3.15
C GLY A 228 -7.14 -12.69 4.65
N TYR A 229 -8.27 -13.17 5.18
CA TYR A 229 -8.41 -13.51 6.59
C TYR A 229 -9.03 -14.88 6.82
N SER A 230 -9.35 -15.63 5.76
CA SER A 230 -9.94 -16.96 5.89
C SER A 230 -8.94 -18.04 6.30
N ASP A 231 -9.48 -19.16 6.79
CA ASP A 231 -8.69 -20.36 7.03
C ASP A 231 -8.14 -20.99 5.73
N TRP A 232 -8.76 -20.71 4.57
CA TRP A 232 -8.20 -21.05 3.26
C TRP A 232 -6.87 -20.31 3.03
N ASP A 233 -6.86 -18.99 3.24
CA ASP A 233 -5.66 -18.16 3.08
C ASP A 233 -4.55 -18.63 4.01
N ARG A 234 -4.86 -18.80 5.30
CA ARG A 234 -3.91 -19.31 6.30
C ARG A 234 -3.29 -20.65 5.87
N TYR A 235 -4.12 -21.62 5.52
CA TYR A 235 -3.66 -22.98 5.21
C TYR A 235 -2.84 -23.03 3.90
N THR A 236 -3.32 -22.38 2.85
CA THR A 236 -2.68 -22.42 1.53
C THR A 236 -1.35 -21.68 1.54
N LEU A 237 -1.27 -20.51 2.20
CA LEU A 237 -0.01 -19.81 2.45
C LEU A 237 0.97 -20.72 3.19
N GLN A 238 0.57 -21.27 4.34
CA GLN A 238 1.40 -22.17 5.14
C GLN A 238 1.99 -23.30 4.26
N LYS A 239 1.19 -23.93 3.40
CA LYS A 239 1.69 -25.06 2.58
C LYS A 239 2.46 -24.64 1.32
N CYS A 240 2.14 -23.52 0.70
CA CYS A 240 2.58 -23.19 -0.66
C CYS A 240 3.59 -22.05 -0.75
N ILE A 241 3.78 -21.25 0.31
CA ILE A 241 4.56 -19.99 0.28
C ILE A 241 5.99 -20.12 -0.29
N ARG A 242 6.60 -21.30 -0.23
CA ARG A 242 7.92 -21.58 -0.80
C ARG A 242 7.98 -21.53 -2.34
N TRP A 243 6.86 -21.78 -3.00
CA TRP A 243 6.79 -22.01 -4.44
C TRP A 243 6.16 -20.86 -5.21
N VAL A 244 5.65 -19.85 -4.50
CA VAL A 244 4.88 -18.74 -5.04
C VAL A 244 5.52 -17.41 -4.67
N ASP A 245 5.24 -16.40 -5.48
CA ASP A 245 5.83 -15.06 -5.35
C ASP A 245 4.81 -14.05 -4.82
N MET A 246 3.51 -14.30 -5.05
CA MET A 246 2.41 -13.51 -4.52
C MET A 246 1.24 -14.40 -4.07
N HIS A 247 0.36 -13.86 -3.23
CA HIS A 247 -0.88 -14.50 -2.78
C HIS A 247 -2.08 -13.63 -3.14
N SER A 248 -3.06 -14.21 -3.84
CA SER A 248 -4.22 -13.46 -4.29
C SER A 248 -5.25 -13.25 -3.18
N ILE A 249 -5.94 -12.12 -3.17
CA ILE A 249 -7.13 -11.88 -2.33
C ILE A 249 -8.16 -11.11 -3.13
N HIS A 250 -9.43 -11.45 -2.92
CA HIS A 250 -10.56 -10.95 -3.69
C HIS A 250 -11.61 -10.38 -2.73
N PHE A 251 -12.14 -9.21 -3.07
CA PHE A 251 -13.24 -8.60 -2.32
C PHE A 251 -13.94 -7.55 -3.16
N TYR A 252 -15.27 -7.61 -3.20
CA TYR A 252 -16.11 -6.60 -3.82
C TYR A 252 -16.85 -5.83 -2.73
N SER A 253 -16.68 -4.51 -2.71
CA SER A 253 -17.45 -3.66 -1.80
C SER A 253 -18.87 -3.48 -2.32
N MET A 254 -19.85 -3.47 -1.42
CA MET A 254 -21.24 -3.20 -1.77
C MET A 254 -21.99 -2.62 -0.58
N GLY A 255 -23.10 -1.94 -0.84
CA GLY A 255 -24.00 -1.47 0.21
C GLY A 255 -25.27 -0.86 -0.37
N LYS A 256 -26.37 -0.95 0.38
CA LYS A 256 -27.68 -0.43 -0.06
C LYS A 256 -27.84 1.09 0.16
N GLY A 257 -26.90 1.72 0.87
CA GLY A 257 -26.87 3.17 1.08
C GLY A 257 -25.43 3.70 1.11
N HIS A 258 -25.26 5.03 1.13
CA HIS A 258 -23.95 5.65 1.00
C HIS A 258 -22.91 5.10 1.99
N TYR A 259 -23.18 5.20 3.29
CA TYR A 259 -22.25 4.78 4.32
C TYR A 259 -22.01 3.27 4.36
N THR A 260 -23.02 2.44 4.07
CA THR A 260 -22.81 0.98 3.98
C THR A 260 -21.92 0.62 2.79
N ASN A 261 -22.03 1.33 1.67
CA ASN A 261 -21.20 1.12 0.49
C ASN A 261 -19.74 1.49 0.75
N ILE A 262 -19.47 2.71 1.23
CA ILE A 262 -18.10 3.18 1.46
C ILE A 262 -17.44 2.46 2.64
N SER A 263 -18.20 2.09 3.68
CA SER A 263 -17.62 1.39 4.85
C SER A 263 -17.19 -0.03 4.51
N SER A 264 -17.78 -0.64 3.47
CA SER A 264 -17.40 -1.96 2.97
C SER A 264 -15.96 -2.05 2.53
N VAL A 265 -15.40 -0.94 2.03
CA VAL A 265 -14.01 -0.87 1.59
C VAL A 265 -13.02 -1.10 2.74
N TYR A 266 -13.35 -0.71 3.98
CA TYR A 266 -12.46 -0.96 5.11
C TYR A 266 -12.32 -2.45 5.44
N ALA A 267 -13.25 -3.31 4.99
CA ALA A 267 -13.07 -4.77 5.08
C ALA A 267 -11.86 -5.23 4.27
N ALA A 268 -11.62 -4.61 3.11
CA ALA A 268 -10.46 -4.88 2.29
C ALA A 268 -9.16 -4.37 2.93
N GLU A 269 -9.19 -3.23 3.61
CA GLU A 269 -8.04 -2.76 4.40
C GLU A 269 -7.71 -3.74 5.54
N ARG A 270 -8.74 -4.32 6.19
CA ARG A 270 -8.55 -5.42 7.14
C ARG A 270 -7.99 -6.68 6.48
N ALA A 271 -8.52 -7.07 5.33
CA ALA A 271 -8.01 -8.20 4.55
C ALA A 271 -6.52 -8.08 4.24
N ILE A 272 -6.04 -6.94 3.76
CA ILE A 272 -4.63 -6.74 3.40
C ILE A 272 -3.72 -6.92 4.62
N GLN A 273 -4.06 -6.28 5.74
CA GLN A 273 -3.23 -6.31 6.95
C GLN A 273 -3.22 -7.70 7.63
N VAL A 274 -4.36 -8.40 7.65
CA VAL A 274 -4.42 -9.77 8.17
C VAL A 274 -3.67 -10.71 7.24
N CYS A 275 -3.86 -10.61 5.92
CA CYS A 275 -3.16 -11.44 4.94
C CYS A 275 -1.65 -11.25 5.03
N SER A 276 -1.19 -10.00 5.20
CA SER A 276 0.22 -9.69 5.42
C SER A 276 0.76 -10.40 6.67
N SER A 277 0.00 -10.38 7.77
CA SER A 277 0.35 -11.14 8.98
C SER A 277 0.34 -12.66 8.77
N LEU A 278 -0.56 -13.20 7.94
CA LEU A 278 -0.58 -14.62 7.58
C LEU A 278 0.63 -15.03 6.73
N ILE A 279 1.09 -14.16 5.83
CA ILE A 279 2.34 -14.34 5.08
C ILE A 279 3.51 -14.42 6.07
N ASP A 280 3.57 -13.53 7.05
CA ASP A 280 4.63 -13.55 8.07
C ASP A 280 4.54 -14.80 8.95
N LEU A 281 3.35 -15.20 9.38
CA LEU A 281 3.14 -16.44 10.13
C LEU A 281 3.65 -17.65 9.34
N ALA A 282 3.28 -17.79 8.08
CA ALA A 282 3.72 -18.88 7.21
C ALA A 282 5.24 -18.90 6.98
N ARG A 283 5.91 -17.75 7.11
CA ARG A 283 7.38 -17.64 7.03
C ARG A 283 8.07 -17.95 8.36
N CYS A 284 7.45 -17.60 9.48
CA CYS A 284 7.98 -17.76 10.82
C CYS A 284 7.80 -19.16 11.40
N GLU A 285 6.81 -19.93 10.94
CA GLU A 285 6.60 -21.33 11.36
C GLU A 285 7.75 -22.24 10.87
N PHE A 286 8.82 -22.25 11.65
CA PHE A 286 10.04 -23.01 11.46
C PHE A 286 10.02 -24.28 12.31
N ASP A 287 10.26 -25.44 11.71
CA ASP A 287 10.52 -26.68 12.45
C ASP A 287 12.05 -26.84 12.69
N MET A 288 12.49 -26.61 13.94
CA MET A 288 13.88 -26.83 14.38
C MET A 288 14.20 -28.31 14.66
N SER A 289 13.23 -29.22 14.50
CA SER A 289 13.44 -30.64 14.79
C SER A 289 14.58 -31.21 13.94
N PRO A 290 15.51 -32.00 14.53
CA PRO A 290 16.50 -32.76 13.76
C PRO A 290 15.87 -33.82 12.85
N PHE A 291 14.57 -34.10 13.03
CA PHE A 291 13.73 -34.91 12.17
C PHE A 291 12.48 -34.10 11.80
N PRO A 292 12.60 -33.15 10.85
CA PRO A 292 11.46 -32.35 10.45
C PRO A 292 10.40 -33.27 9.85
N ASP A 293 9.15 -33.07 10.28
CA ASP A 293 8.02 -33.80 9.71
C ASP A 293 7.94 -33.45 8.21
N VAL A 294 7.67 -34.41 7.32
CA VAL A 294 7.51 -34.11 5.88
C VAL A 294 6.35 -33.14 5.63
N ASP A 295 5.44 -33.02 6.60
CA ASP A 295 4.31 -32.09 6.62
C ASP A 295 4.57 -30.77 7.37
N ARG A 296 5.71 -30.62 8.07
CA ARG A 296 6.13 -29.39 8.77
C ARG A 296 7.30 -28.73 8.06
N ILE A 297 7.18 -27.42 7.88
CA ILE A 297 8.05 -26.64 6.99
C ILE A 297 9.43 -26.52 7.63
N CYS A 298 10.41 -27.19 7.02
CA CYS A 298 11.82 -26.99 7.30
C CYS A 298 12.50 -26.53 6.02
N THR A 299 12.80 -25.22 5.94
CA THR A 299 14.04 -24.65 5.38
C THR A 299 13.96 -23.13 5.50
N LYS A 300 15.09 -22.49 5.87
CA LYS A 300 15.43 -21.10 5.54
C LYS A 300 14.86 -20.77 4.15
N PRO A 301 14.07 -19.69 3.96
CA PRO A 301 13.42 -19.45 2.69
C PRO A 301 14.48 -19.40 1.58
N ASN A 302 14.34 -20.24 0.55
CA ASN A 302 15.27 -20.28 -0.60
C ASN A 302 15.37 -18.90 -1.30
N SER A 303 14.36 -18.05 -1.09
CA SER A 303 14.33 -16.66 -1.51
C SER A 303 14.38 -15.74 -0.29
N ALA A 304 15.33 -14.81 -0.26
CA ALA A 304 15.34 -13.72 0.72
C ALA A 304 14.09 -12.83 0.61
N LYS A 305 13.39 -12.86 -0.53
CA LYS A 305 12.24 -12.00 -0.80
C LYS A 305 10.96 -12.52 -0.14
N ARG A 306 10.30 -11.62 0.59
CA ARG A 306 8.96 -11.84 1.17
C ARG A 306 7.91 -11.80 0.05
N PRO A 307 7.02 -12.80 -0.07
CA PRO A 307 5.88 -12.74 -0.98
C PRO A 307 4.97 -11.55 -0.67
N THR A 308 4.36 -10.99 -1.70
CA THR A 308 3.45 -9.84 -1.58
C THR A 308 2.00 -10.25 -1.87
N ILE A 309 1.07 -9.36 -1.57
CA ILE A 309 -0.35 -9.57 -1.87
C ILE A 309 -0.65 -9.17 -3.31
N CYS A 310 -1.48 -9.95 -3.98
CA CYS A 310 -2.04 -9.68 -5.31
C CYS A 310 -3.55 -9.47 -5.16
N PHE A 311 -4.02 -8.23 -5.06
CA PHE A 311 -5.45 -7.94 -4.93
C PHE A 311 -6.12 -7.95 -6.32
N ASP A 312 -6.20 -9.12 -6.95
CA ASP A 312 -6.52 -9.25 -8.37
C ASP A 312 -8.02 -9.38 -8.70
N GLU A 313 -8.88 -9.21 -7.70
CA GLU A 313 -10.28 -8.86 -7.89
C GLU A 313 -10.73 -7.87 -6.82
N TRP A 314 -10.87 -6.59 -7.22
CA TRP A 314 -11.47 -5.55 -6.40
C TRP A 314 -12.34 -4.64 -7.27
N ASN A 315 -13.51 -4.26 -6.75
CA ASN A 315 -14.33 -3.15 -7.23
C ASN A 315 -15.54 -2.94 -6.30
N VAL A 316 -16.43 -2.03 -6.68
CA VAL A 316 -17.83 -2.06 -6.27
C VAL A 316 -18.59 -3.04 -7.17
N TRP A 317 -19.32 -3.98 -6.57
CA TRP A 317 -20.24 -4.85 -7.30
C TRP A 317 -21.40 -5.33 -6.42
N ASP A 318 -22.63 -5.04 -6.82
CA ASP A 318 -23.84 -5.64 -6.26
C ASP A 318 -24.45 -6.62 -7.27
N PRO A 319 -24.36 -7.95 -7.07
CA PRO A 319 -24.92 -8.95 -7.97
C PRO A 319 -26.44 -8.85 -8.16
N GLU A 320 -27.17 -8.19 -7.25
CA GLU A 320 -28.59 -7.89 -7.45
C GLU A 320 -28.80 -6.74 -8.45
N ARG A 321 -27.92 -5.73 -8.43
CA ARG A 321 -27.95 -4.61 -9.39
C ARG A 321 -27.47 -5.06 -10.77
N ALA A 322 -26.44 -5.87 -10.82
CA ALA A 322 -25.80 -6.32 -12.06
C ALA A 322 -25.46 -7.83 -12.00
N PRO A 323 -26.41 -8.72 -12.33
CA PRO A 323 -26.18 -10.17 -12.29
C PRO A 323 -25.10 -10.64 -13.27
N GLY A 324 -24.21 -11.52 -12.79
CA GLY A 324 -23.08 -12.05 -13.56
C GLY A 324 -23.49 -12.75 -14.87
N ASN A 325 -24.48 -13.64 -14.82
CA ASN A 325 -24.99 -14.35 -15.99
C ASN A 325 -25.74 -13.46 -17.00
N LYS A 326 -25.91 -12.17 -16.68
CA LYS A 326 -26.44 -11.15 -17.61
C LYS A 326 -25.36 -10.17 -18.07
N GLY A 327 -24.09 -10.48 -17.83
CA GLY A 327 -22.94 -9.68 -18.23
C GLY A 327 -22.51 -8.61 -17.23
N ALA A 328 -23.16 -8.51 -16.05
CA ALA A 328 -22.80 -7.58 -14.97
C ALA A 328 -22.49 -6.14 -15.40
N GLU A 329 -23.28 -5.57 -16.33
CA GLU A 329 -23.10 -4.18 -16.77
C GLU A 329 -23.70 -3.19 -15.77
N GLU A 330 -22.93 -2.88 -14.74
CA GLU A 330 -23.35 -2.05 -13.63
C GLU A 330 -23.19 -0.55 -13.93
N LEU A 331 -24.16 0.27 -13.50
CA LEU A 331 -24.09 1.73 -13.59
C LEU A 331 -23.64 2.30 -12.24
N TYR A 332 -22.51 3.01 -12.25
CA TYR A 332 -21.89 3.52 -11.03
C TYR A 332 -22.39 4.92 -10.64
N THR A 333 -22.66 5.06 -9.35
CA THR A 333 -23.10 6.30 -8.70
C THR A 333 -21.93 7.14 -8.20
N LEU A 334 -22.19 8.32 -7.65
CA LEU A 334 -21.19 9.10 -6.91
C LEU A 334 -20.69 8.33 -5.68
N SER A 335 -21.58 7.65 -4.95
CA SER A 335 -21.22 6.79 -3.81
C SER A 335 -20.19 5.74 -4.22
N ASP A 336 -20.36 5.13 -5.40
CA ASP A 336 -19.45 4.11 -5.93
C ASP A 336 -18.10 4.71 -6.32
N ALA A 337 -18.08 5.93 -6.88
CA ALA A 337 -16.84 6.64 -7.16
C ALA A 337 -16.06 7.00 -5.89
N LEU A 338 -16.76 7.40 -4.81
CA LEU A 338 -16.14 7.64 -3.51
C LEU A 338 -15.62 6.35 -2.89
N ALA A 339 -16.35 5.23 -3.01
CA ALA A 339 -15.86 3.92 -2.58
C ALA A 339 -14.59 3.51 -3.34
N VAL A 340 -14.55 3.68 -4.67
CA VAL A 340 -13.34 3.41 -5.48
C VAL A 340 -12.17 4.34 -5.08
N ALA A 341 -12.44 5.60 -4.75
CA ALA A 341 -11.40 6.51 -4.26
C ALA A 341 -10.82 6.05 -2.90
N ILE A 342 -11.67 5.55 -1.99
CA ILE A 342 -11.24 4.95 -0.71
C ILE A 342 -10.44 3.66 -0.96
N TRP A 343 -10.86 2.80 -1.91
CA TRP A 343 -10.10 1.61 -2.30
C TRP A 343 -8.67 1.96 -2.70
N LEU A 344 -8.54 2.97 -3.55
CA LEU A 344 -7.24 3.42 -4.03
C LEU A 344 -6.41 4.05 -2.89
N ASN A 345 -7.03 4.81 -1.98
CA ASN A 345 -6.38 5.28 -0.76
C ASN A 345 -5.88 4.12 0.14
N VAL A 346 -6.70 3.06 0.32
CA VAL A 346 -6.32 1.83 1.04
C VAL A 346 -5.08 1.21 0.40
N PHE A 347 -5.01 1.13 -0.93
CA PHE A 347 -3.82 0.59 -1.60
C PHE A 347 -2.58 1.45 -1.40
N ILE A 348 -2.69 2.78 -1.42
CA ILE A 348 -1.56 3.66 -1.13
C ILE A 348 -1.06 3.46 0.30
N ARG A 349 -1.97 3.44 1.28
CA ARG A 349 -1.65 3.25 2.70
C ARG A 349 -0.97 1.90 2.98
N ASN A 350 -1.35 0.87 2.22
CA ASN A 350 -0.85 -0.49 2.37
C ASN A 350 0.13 -0.90 1.24
N SER A 351 0.73 0.07 0.55
CA SER A 351 1.57 -0.15 -0.64
C SER A 351 2.77 -1.08 -0.38
N LYS A 352 3.33 -1.05 0.83
CA LYS A 352 4.39 -1.98 1.27
C LYS A 352 4.01 -3.46 1.12
N GLU A 353 2.73 -3.77 1.29
CA GLU A 353 2.22 -5.14 1.33
C GLU A 353 1.75 -5.63 -0.05
N LEU A 354 1.50 -4.70 -0.98
CA LEU A 354 0.86 -4.95 -2.27
C LEU A 354 1.88 -5.07 -3.40
N GLY A 355 1.88 -6.23 -4.05
CA GLY A 355 2.68 -6.49 -5.25
C GLY A 355 1.93 -6.20 -6.55
N MET A 356 0.61 -6.30 -6.53
CA MET A 356 -0.28 -6.10 -7.68
C MET A 356 -1.73 -5.91 -7.19
N ALA A 357 -2.53 -5.18 -7.95
CA ALA A 357 -3.98 -5.17 -7.81
C ALA A 357 -4.63 -4.97 -9.17
N THR A 358 -5.76 -5.62 -9.45
CA THR A 358 -6.44 -5.51 -10.73
C THR A 358 -7.93 -5.21 -10.57
N ILE A 359 -8.36 -4.07 -11.11
CA ILE A 359 -9.77 -3.66 -11.02
C ILE A 359 -10.63 -4.61 -11.84
N ALA A 360 -11.63 -5.20 -11.17
CA ALA A 360 -12.54 -6.18 -11.72
C ALA A 360 -13.86 -5.50 -12.14
N GLN A 361 -14.16 -5.28 -13.42
CA GLN A 361 -13.29 -5.47 -14.58
C GLN A 361 -13.05 -4.14 -15.29
N SER A 362 -12.30 -4.19 -16.39
CA SER A 362 -11.82 -2.96 -17.02
C SER A 362 -12.76 -2.39 -18.09
N VAL A 363 -13.62 -3.20 -18.72
CA VAL A 363 -14.54 -2.77 -19.80
C VAL A 363 -15.88 -3.48 -19.73
N ASN A 364 -16.99 -2.72 -19.81
CA ASN A 364 -18.40 -3.13 -19.76
C ASN A 364 -18.87 -3.88 -18.50
N VAL A 365 -18.18 -4.95 -18.11
CA VAL A 365 -18.50 -5.83 -16.99
C VAL A 365 -17.96 -5.19 -15.72
N ILE A 366 -18.84 -4.75 -14.79
CA ILE A 366 -18.46 -4.05 -13.55
C ILE A 366 -17.27 -3.11 -13.74
N ALA A 367 -17.40 -2.19 -14.70
CA ALA A 367 -16.24 -1.51 -15.27
C ALA A 367 -16.31 0.01 -15.20
N PRO A 368 -15.17 0.71 -15.01
CA PRO A 368 -15.13 2.17 -15.12
C PRO A 368 -15.36 2.66 -16.57
N LEU A 369 -15.25 1.77 -17.56
CA LEU A 369 -15.40 2.09 -18.98
C LEU A 369 -16.53 1.28 -19.61
N MET A 370 -17.53 1.97 -20.15
CA MET A 370 -18.60 1.38 -20.95
C MET A 370 -18.37 1.66 -22.43
N THR A 371 -18.80 0.74 -23.29
CA THR A 371 -18.73 0.87 -24.74
C THR A 371 -20.11 0.86 -25.36
N THR A 372 -20.25 1.65 -26.43
CA THR A 372 -21.42 1.65 -27.31
C THR A 372 -20.94 1.44 -28.75
N PRO A 373 -21.86 1.18 -29.71
CA PRO A 373 -21.50 1.13 -31.12
C PRO A 373 -20.83 2.41 -31.63
N ARG A 374 -21.07 3.57 -31.00
CA ARG A 374 -20.62 4.90 -31.45
C ARG A 374 -19.41 5.45 -30.69
N GLY A 375 -18.97 4.80 -29.61
CA GLY A 375 -17.84 5.30 -28.82
C GLY A 375 -17.79 4.67 -27.44
N ILE A 376 -17.26 5.42 -26.49
CA ILE A 376 -17.10 5.04 -25.09
C ILE A 376 -17.85 5.99 -24.17
N TRP A 377 -18.12 5.50 -22.97
CA TRP A 377 -18.65 6.25 -21.87
C TRP A 377 -17.83 5.94 -20.61
N LYS A 378 -17.22 6.97 -20.01
CA LYS A 378 -16.44 6.87 -18.79
C LYS A 378 -17.40 7.01 -17.60
N GLN A 379 -17.48 6.00 -16.75
CA GLN A 379 -18.34 6.03 -15.56
C GLN A 379 -17.72 6.88 -14.45
N THR A 380 -18.50 7.17 -13.40
CA THR A 380 -18.06 7.96 -12.23
C THR A 380 -16.77 7.41 -11.59
N THR A 381 -16.61 6.08 -11.57
CA THR A 381 -15.43 5.37 -11.04
C THR A 381 -14.17 5.52 -11.90
N TYR A 382 -14.28 5.97 -13.16
CA TYR A 382 -13.14 6.22 -14.04
C TYR A 382 -12.23 7.34 -13.53
N PHE A 383 -12.81 8.41 -12.98
CA PHE A 383 -12.06 9.62 -12.65
C PHE A 383 -11.13 9.46 -11.44
N PRO A 384 -11.55 8.82 -10.33
CA PRO A 384 -10.62 8.47 -9.25
C PRO A 384 -9.51 7.56 -9.77
N LEU A 385 -9.84 6.50 -10.53
CA LEU A 385 -8.84 5.58 -11.10
C LEU A 385 -7.81 6.31 -11.98
N LEU A 386 -8.26 7.23 -12.83
CA LEU A 386 -7.42 8.07 -13.68
C LEU A 386 -6.43 8.90 -12.85
N LEU A 387 -6.92 9.59 -11.82
CA LEU A 387 -6.09 10.49 -11.02
C LEU A 387 -5.07 9.73 -10.18
N PHE A 388 -5.47 8.63 -9.54
CA PHE A 388 -4.54 7.80 -8.79
C PHE A 388 -3.49 7.17 -9.71
N SER A 389 -3.92 6.57 -10.82
CA SER A 389 -2.97 5.94 -11.73
C SER A 389 -2.01 6.94 -12.37
N LYS A 390 -2.40 8.19 -12.62
CA LYS A 390 -1.46 9.19 -13.15
C LYS A 390 -0.52 9.75 -12.10
N PHE A 391 -1.02 10.02 -10.89
CA PHE A 391 -0.37 10.95 -9.98
C PHE A 391 0.03 10.35 -8.64
N MET A 392 -0.62 9.30 -8.16
CA MET A 392 -0.29 8.67 -6.86
C MET A 392 0.81 7.61 -7.03
N ARG A 393 1.92 7.97 -7.65
CA ARG A 393 3.09 7.11 -7.92
C ARG A 393 4.29 7.54 -7.08
N GLY A 394 5.37 6.77 -7.15
CA GLY A 394 6.60 7.01 -6.40
C GLY A 394 6.51 6.39 -5.00
N LYS A 395 6.64 7.19 -3.96
CA LYS A 395 6.63 6.72 -2.56
C LYS A 395 5.38 7.18 -1.83
N SER A 396 4.81 6.31 -1.00
CA SER A 396 3.70 6.68 -0.10
C SER A 396 4.21 7.53 1.05
N LEU A 397 3.41 8.49 1.52
CA LEU A 397 3.76 9.40 2.61
C LEU A 397 3.01 9.06 3.90
N ALA A 398 3.66 9.31 5.03
CA ALA A 398 3.00 9.32 6.33
C ALA A 398 2.07 10.52 6.47
N VAL A 399 0.81 10.25 6.78
CA VAL A 399 -0.23 11.26 6.98
C VAL A 399 -0.89 11.06 8.34
N HIS A 400 -1.07 12.11 9.11
CA HIS A 400 -1.91 12.12 10.29
C HIS A 400 -3.23 12.82 9.99
N VAL A 401 -4.34 12.13 10.18
CA VAL A 401 -5.69 12.66 9.94
C VAL A 401 -6.39 12.80 11.29
N ARG A 402 -7.01 13.95 11.53
CA ARG A 402 -7.89 14.18 12.68
C ARG A 402 -9.25 14.59 12.15
N THR A 403 -10.25 13.75 12.33
CA THR A 403 -11.60 13.92 11.78
C THR A 403 -12.64 13.23 12.65
N GLY A 404 -13.92 13.61 12.49
CA GLY A 404 -15.04 12.86 13.05
C GLY A 404 -15.23 11.51 12.34
N THR A 405 -16.00 10.63 12.97
CA THR A 405 -16.32 9.28 12.47
C THR A 405 -17.78 9.15 12.10
N TYR A 406 -18.06 8.14 11.29
CA TYR A 406 -19.40 7.62 11.12
C TYR A 406 -19.63 6.46 12.10
N ASP A 407 -20.62 6.62 12.99
CA ASP A 407 -20.95 5.62 14.01
C ASP A 407 -22.25 4.84 13.70
N GLY A 408 -22.81 5.02 12.49
CA GLY A 408 -24.01 4.33 12.05
C GLY A 408 -23.72 2.95 11.43
N THR A 409 -24.73 2.36 10.79
CA THR A 409 -24.67 1.02 10.18
C THR A 409 -23.59 0.90 9.11
N THR A 410 -22.67 -0.05 9.28
CA THR A 410 -21.68 -0.43 8.25
C THR A 410 -22.08 -1.72 7.56
N PHE A 411 -21.48 -1.98 6.39
CA PHE A 411 -21.51 -3.29 5.78
C PHE A 411 -20.08 -3.69 5.39
N PRO A 412 -19.58 -4.87 5.76
CA PRO A 412 -20.16 -5.79 6.73
C PRO A 412 -20.34 -5.13 8.13
N GLU A 413 -21.27 -5.65 8.93
CA GLU A 413 -21.58 -5.07 10.25
C GLU A 413 -20.37 -5.09 11.21
N TRP A 414 -19.49 -6.09 11.08
CA TRP A 414 -18.30 -6.22 11.93
C TRP A 414 -17.25 -5.12 11.71
N ILE A 415 -17.39 -4.29 10.68
CA ILE A 415 -16.49 -3.14 10.47
C ILE A 415 -16.54 -2.17 11.66
N GLN A 416 -17.74 -1.92 12.19
CA GLN A 416 -17.95 -1.05 13.37
C GLN A 416 -17.08 -1.40 14.57
N SER A 417 -16.73 -2.67 14.75
CA SER A 417 -15.95 -3.14 15.91
C SER A 417 -14.47 -3.35 15.62
N THR A 418 -14.05 -3.27 14.36
CA THR A 418 -12.68 -3.61 13.93
C THR A 418 -11.87 -2.41 13.45
N CYS A 419 -12.54 -1.33 13.02
CA CYS A 419 -11.90 -0.07 12.67
C CYS A 419 -12.89 1.10 12.72
N ALA A 420 -12.36 2.32 12.75
CA ALA A 420 -13.16 3.53 12.63
C ALA A 420 -13.46 3.82 11.14
N VAL A 421 -14.64 4.37 10.86
CA VAL A 421 -15.01 4.89 9.53
C VAL A 421 -14.85 6.42 9.55
N PRO A 422 -13.72 6.98 9.12
CA PRO A 422 -13.50 8.42 9.14
C PRO A 422 -14.39 9.16 8.12
N LYS A 423 -14.82 10.37 8.46
CA LYS A 423 -15.50 11.29 7.52
C LYS A 423 -14.55 11.83 6.44
N LEU A 424 -13.24 11.88 6.75
CA LEU A 424 -12.17 12.20 5.81
C LEU A 424 -11.24 10.98 5.65
N ASP A 425 -11.32 10.29 4.52
CA ASP A 425 -10.36 9.23 4.17
C ASP A 425 -9.23 9.82 3.32
N VAL A 426 -7.97 9.53 3.70
CA VAL A 426 -6.81 10.23 3.14
C VAL A 426 -5.66 9.27 2.84
N SER A 427 -4.98 9.51 1.73
CA SER A 427 -3.62 9.02 1.47
C SER A 427 -2.79 10.08 0.75
N ALA A 428 -1.47 9.94 0.77
CA ALA A 428 -0.57 10.84 0.06
C ALA A 428 0.61 10.09 -0.56
N ALA A 429 1.15 10.65 -1.64
CA ALA A 429 2.30 10.12 -2.36
C ALA A 429 3.19 11.26 -2.87
N ILE A 430 4.49 10.98 -3.01
CA ILE A 430 5.47 11.84 -3.66
C ILE A 430 6.13 11.09 -4.83
N ASP A 431 6.14 11.69 -6.01
CA ASP A 431 6.85 11.13 -7.17
C ASP A 431 8.33 11.51 -7.20
N ASP A 432 9.12 10.83 -8.03
CA ASP A 432 10.57 11.03 -8.12
C ASP A 432 10.96 12.44 -8.61
N ASP A 433 10.02 13.13 -9.25
CA ASP A 433 10.20 14.52 -9.65
C ASP A 433 9.99 15.48 -8.45
N GLY A 434 9.45 15.03 -7.32
CA GLY A 434 9.14 15.86 -6.15
C GLY A 434 7.74 16.49 -6.19
N TRP A 435 6.80 15.93 -6.96
CA TRP A 435 5.39 16.32 -6.83
C TRP A 435 4.73 15.56 -5.70
N VAL A 436 4.13 16.32 -4.79
CA VAL A 436 3.33 15.76 -3.70
C VAL A 436 1.87 15.75 -4.12
N ASN A 437 1.19 14.65 -3.78
CA ASN A 437 -0.19 14.37 -4.13
C ASN A 437 -0.92 13.96 -2.86
N LEU A 438 -1.99 14.68 -2.51
CA LEU A 438 -2.83 14.40 -1.35
C LEU A 438 -4.25 14.08 -1.84
N ALA A 439 -4.66 12.82 -1.68
CA ALA A 439 -5.96 12.31 -2.08
C ALA A 439 -6.89 12.28 -0.85
N VAL A 440 -8.01 13.00 -0.92
CA VAL A 440 -8.95 13.18 0.20
C VAL A 440 -10.37 12.86 -0.26
N VAL A 441 -11.05 11.97 0.46
CA VAL A 441 -12.48 11.71 0.32
C VAL A 441 -13.20 12.33 1.51
N ASN A 442 -14.11 13.25 1.27
CA ASN A 442 -15.09 13.70 2.26
C ASN A 442 -16.41 12.95 2.03
N SER A 443 -16.71 12.03 2.94
CA SER A 443 -17.92 11.19 2.87
C SER A 443 -19.12 11.80 3.58
N ASP A 444 -19.00 12.97 4.21
CA ASP A 444 -20.13 13.60 4.89
C ASP A 444 -21.19 14.01 3.84
N GLU A 445 -22.43 13.55 4.02
CA GLU A 445 -23.54 13.83 3.11
C GLU A 445 -24.02 15.29 3.19
N THR A 446 -23.73 15.97 4.31
CA THR A 446 -24.37 17.22 4.69
C THR A 446 -23.41 18.39 4.81
N ARG A 447 -22.14 18.13 5.16
CA ARG A 447 -21.17 19.17 5.50
C ARG A 447 -19.92 19.13 4.64
N SER A 448 -19.60 20.26 4.04
CA SER A 448 -18.24 20.52 3.57
C SER A 448 -17.35 20.76 4.78
N LEU A 449 -16.14 20.22 4.77
CA LEU A 449 -15.24 20.20 5.91
C LEU A 449 -14.05 21.13 5.67
N SER A 450 -14.06 22.28 6.33
CA SER A 450 -12.90 23.19 6.38
C SER A 450 -11.80 22.55 7.22
N THR A 451 -10.72 22.15 6.56
CA THR A 451 -9.71 21.25 7.12
C THR A 451 -8.37 21.95 7.16
N LYS A 452 -7.73 22.01 8.33
CA LYS A 452 -6.39 22.54 8.48
C LYS A 452 -5.38 21.62 7.79
N LEU A 453 -4.53 22.16 6.93
CA LEU A 453 -3.46 21.40 6.26
C LEU A 453 -2.11 21.79 6.85
N SER A 454 -1.42 20.84 7.47
CA SER A 454 -0.05 21.00 7.96
C SER A 454 0.91 20.21 7.06
N GLY A 455 2.05 20.81 6.68
CA GLY A 455 3.00 20.21 5.72
C GLY A 455 2.93 20.79 4.31
N LEU A 456 2.08 21.81 4.09
CA LEU A 456 2.03 22.61 2.88
C LEU A 456 2.43 24.05 3.22
N ASP A 457 3.53 24.52 2.62
CA ASP A 457 4.00 25.89 2.82
C ASP A 457 2.99 26.92 2.32
N LYS A 458 3.11 28.16 2.81
CA LYS A 458 2.31 29.30 2.32
C LYS A 458 2.72 29.70 0.91
N ASP A 459 1.78 30.27 0.17
CA ASP A 459 1.97 30.83 -1.18
C ASP A 459 2.39 29.80 -2.24
N ILE A 460 2.12 28.51 -2.00
CA ILE A 460 2.31 27.42 -2.95
C ILE A 460 1.09 27.31 -3.85
N GLN A 461 1.33 27.23 -5.16
CA GLN A 461 0.28 26.98 -6.14
C GLN A 461 -0.04 25.49 -6.20
N VAL A 462 -1.28 25.14 -5.87
CA VAL A 462 -1.79 23.77 -5.82
C VAL A 462 -2.79 23.54 -6.95
N GLN A 463 -2.56 22.49 -7.74
CA GLN A 463 -3.53 21.96 -8.67
C GLN A 463 -4.59 21.17 -7.90
N VAL A 464 -5.85 21.47 -8.18
CA VAL A 464 -6.99 20.88 -7.47
C VAL A 464 -7.87 20.16 -8.48
N PHE A 465 -8.08 18.86 -8.25
CA PHE A 465 -9.00 18.05 -9.00
C PHE A 465 -10.12 17.59 -8.07
N THR A 466 -11.37 17.92 -8.38
CA THR A 466 -12.52 17.58 -7.53
C THR A 466 -13.57 16.82 -8.32
N LEU A 467 -13.98 15.67 -7.81
CA LEU A 467 -15.17 14.94 -8.22
C LEU A 467 -16.17 14.98 -7.06
N GLY A 468 -17.38 15.49 -7.30
CA GLY A 468 -18.43 15.56 -6.31
C GLY A 468 -19.74 16.00 -6.93
N GLY A 469 -20.84 15.85 -6.18
CA GLY A 469 -22.19 16.16 -6.65
C GLY A 469 -23.18 16.36 -5.51
N GLU A 470 -24.44 16.65 -5.87
CA GLU A 470 -25.47 16.97 -4.88
C GLU A 470 -25.97 15.76 -4.09
N LYS A 471 -26.08 14.60 -4.75
CA LYS A 471 -26.65 13.35 -4.23
C LYS A 471 -25.70 12.18 -4.45
N PHE A 472 -25.63 11.26 -3.50
CA PHE A 472 -24.74 10.11 -3.62
C PHE A 472 -25.22 9.10 -4.67
N GLU A 473 -26.50 9.10 -5.02
CA GLU A 473 -27.11 8.25 -6.06
C GLU A 473 -26.92 8.78 -7.48
N SER A 474 -26.38 9.99 -7.65
CA SER A 474 -26.17 10.58 -8.97
C SER A 474 -25.28 9.66 -9.82
N ILE A 475 -25.73 9.37 -11.04
CA ILE A 475 -25.00 8.61 -12.06
C ILE A 475 -24.61 9.55 -13.19
N ASP A 476 -23.38 9.42 -13.70
CA ASP A 476 -22.95 10.23 -14.84
C ASP A 476 -23.27 9.53 -16.16
N THR A 477 -24.53 9.50 -16.60
CA THR A 477 -24.91 8.83 -17.86
C THR A 477 -24.77 9.70 -19.11
N ASN A 478 -24.18 10.90 -19.03
CA ASN A 478 -24.15 11.87 -20.14
C ASN A 478 -25.52 12.12 -20.83
N SER A 479 -26.65 11.87 -20.13
CA SER A 479 -27.99 12.24 -20.59
C SER A 479 -28.27 13.70 -20.20
N GLU A 480 -29.08 14.40 -21.00
CA GLU A 480 -29.45 15.80 -20.73
C GLU A 480 -30.21 15.98 -19.40
N GLU A 481 -30.75 14.90 -18.84
CA GLU A 481 -31.63 14.91 -17.66
C GLU A 481 -30.91 14.61 -16.32
N ASN A 482 -29.65 14.16 -16.33
CA ASN A 482 -28.92 13.76 -15.12
C ASN A 482 -27.81 14.77 -14.73
N GLU A 483 -27.48 14.83 -13.44
CA GLU A 483 -26.33 15.58 -12.94
C GLU A 483 -25.05 15.05 -13.59
N LYS A 484 -24.33 15.91 -14.31
CA LYS A 484 -23.06 15.56 -14.95
C LYS A 484 -21.93 15.57 -13.91
N LEU A 485 -21.61 14.40 -13.36
CA LEU A 485 -20.50 14.23 -12.42
C LEU A 485 -19.15 14.17 -13.16
N ASN A 486 -18.66 15.33 -13.59
CA ASN A 486 -17.34 15.44 -14.21
C ASN A 486 -16.27 15.87 -13.22
N LEU A 487 -15.03 15.52 -13.57
CA LEU A 487 -13.85 16.04 -12.88
C LEU A 487 -13.74 17.55 -13.09
N ARG A 488 -13.74 18.31 -11.99
CA ARG A 488 -13.52 19.76 -11.98
C ARG A 488 -12.05 20.05 -11.69
N GLU A 489 -11.41 20.81 -12.57
CA GLU A 489 -10.03 21.26 -12.40
C GLU A 489 -10.00 22.72 -11.99
N SER A 490 -9.16 23.04 -11.00
CA SER A 490 -8.95 24.39 -10.53
C SER A 490 -7.55 24.56 -9.93
N THR A 491 -7.25 25.76 -9.46
CA THR A 491 -6.01 26.06 -8.78
C THR A 491 -6.31 26.80 -7.49
N TRP A 492 -5.60 26.46 -6.43
CA TRP A 492 -5.68 27.09 -5.13
C TRP A 492 -4.28 27.51 -4.68
N THR A 493 -4.14 28.71 -4.13
CA THR A 493 -2.90 29.15 -3.50
C THR A 493 -3.01 28.92 -2.01
N SER A 494 -2.06 28.19 -1.43
CA SER A 494 -2.07 27.89 0.00
C SER A 494 -1.92 29.14 0.86
N THR A 495 -2.89 29.40 1.73
CA THR A 495 -2.85 30.53 2.66
C THR A 495 -2.19 30.17 4.01
N GLY A 496 -1.99 28.86 4.24
CA GLY A 496 -1.42 28.28 5.47
C GLY A 496 -2.41 28.06 6.61
N ASP A 497 -3.72 28.19 6.36
CA ASP A 497 -4.76 27.97 7.37
C ASP A 497 -5.56 26.70 7.08
N SER A 498 -6.43 26.69 6.06
CA SER A 498 -7.30 25.55 5.74
C SER A 498 -7.68 25.45 4.28
N TYR A 499 -8.07 24.25 3.87
CA TYR A 499 -8.75 23.96 2.60
C TYR A 499 -10.11 23.34 2.88
N THR A 500 -11.15 23.74 2.14
CA THR A 500 -12.51 23.20 2.32
C THR A 500 -12.77 22.06 1.35
N PHE A 501 -12.88 20.84 1.89
CA PHE A 501 -13.29 19.69 1.10
C PHE A 501 -14.82 19.65 1.02
N GLU A 502 -15.36 19.68 -0.20
CA GLU A 502 -16.80 19.67 -0.44
C GLU A 502 -17.44 18.40 0.14
N ARG A 503 -18.67 18.49 0.64
CA ARG A 503 -19.46 17.30 1.03
C ARG A 503 -19.57 16.34 -0.15
N LEU A 504 -19.64 15.03 0.10
CA LEU A 504 -19.73 13.99 -0.96
C LEU A 504 -18.73 14.22 -2.10
N SER A 505 -17.45 14.32 -1.77
CA SER A 505 -16.42 14.59 -2.78
C SER A 505 -15.16 13.78 -2.59
N PHE A 506 -14.51 13.53 -3.73
CA PHE A 506 -13.11 13.15 -3.82
C PHE A 506 -12.35 14.36 -4.35
N THR A 507 -11.27 14.74 -3.67
CA THR A 507 -10.36 15.83 -4.06
C THR A 507 -8.92 15.33 -4.10
N LEU A 508 -8.21 15.59 -5.19
CA LEU A 508 -6.77 15.44 -5.28
C LEU A 508 -6.11 16.83 -5.30
N LEU A 509 -5.27 17.10 -4.31
CA LEU A 509 -4.39 18.26 -4.27
C LEU A 509 -3.00 17.86 -4.75
N ARG A 510 -2.45 18.55 -5.75
CA ARG A 510 -1.12 18.27 -6.32
C ARG A 510 -0.29 19.54 -6.40
N TRP A 511 0.94 19.51 -5.90
CA TRP A 511 1.87 20.65 -6.00
C TRP A 511 3.31 20.16 -6.08
N LYS A 512 4.19 21.05 -6.53
CA LYS A 512 5.62 20.79 -6.56
C LYS A 512 6.21 21.13 -5.19
N HIS A 513 6.80 20.16 -4.52
CA HIS A 513 7.59 20.44 -3.33
C HIS A 513 8.98 20.94 -3.78
N PRO A 514 9.45 22.11 -3.29
CA PRO A 514 10.79 22.57 -3.58
C PRO A 514 11.78 21.62 -2.90
N MET A 515 12.40 20.73 -3.68
CA MET A 515 13.38 19.79 -3.16
C MET A 515 14.58 20.55 -2.62
N SER A 516 14.84 20.46 -1.32
CA SER A 516 16.11 20.87 -0.75
C SER A 516 17.17 19.79 -1.06
N PRO A 517 18.48 20.10 -1.01
CA PRO A 517 19.52 19.09 -1.14
C PRO A 517 19.42 17.95 -0.12
N GLU A 518 18.64 18.13 0.96
CA GLU A 518 18.37 17.14 2.00
C GLU A 518 17.19 16.20 1.67
N ASP A 519 16.38 16.52 0.65
CA ASP A 519 15.19 15.75 0.24
C ASP A 519 15.45 14.76 -0.92
N ILE A 520 16.69 14.71 -1.43
CA ILE A 520 17.09 13.75 -2.46
C ILE A 520 17.28 12.39 -1.78
N PRO A 521 16.51 11.34 -2.14
CA PRO A 521 16.77 10.01 -1.64
C PRO A 521 18.21 9.62 -2.02
N GLU A 522 19.04 9.22 -1.04
CA GLU A 522 20.33 8.62 -1.34
C GLU A 522 20.10 7.35 -2.18
N ASP A 523 20.29 7.46 -3.49
CA ASP A 523 20.51 6.32 -4.36
C ASP A 523 21.75 5.61 -3.83
N THR A 524 21.55 4.39 -3.33
CA THR A 524 22.63 3.48 -2.98
C THR A 524 23.25 2.96 -4.27
N ASP A 525 24.07 3.80 -4.91
CA ASP A 525 25.07 3.35 -5.85
C ASP A 525 26.41 4.05 -5.61
N SER A 526 27.44 3.23 -5.44
CA SER A 526 28.75 3.63 -4.95
C SER A 526 29.54 4.43 -6.00
N ALA A 527 29.87 5.70 -5.71
CA ALA A 527 31.10 6.34 -6.22
C ALA A 527 31.47 7.64 -5.47
N TYR A 528 32.68 7.63 -4.90
CA TYR A 528 33.42 8.80 -4.40
C TYR A 528 33.55 9.94 -5.43
N ASN A 529 33.25 11.19 -5.05
CA ASN A 529 34.27 12.22 -4.78
C ASN A 529 33.67 13.59 -4.38
N ALA A 530 34.38 14.24 -3.45
CA ALA A 530 34.10 15.54 -2.88
C ALA A 530 34.49 16.73 -3.78
N SER A 531 33.77 17.85 -3.66
CA SER A 531 34.35 19.20 -3.68
C SER A 531 33.41 20.22 -3.04
N GLU A 532 34.01 21.07 -2.19
CA GLU A 532 33.42 22.04 -1.27
C GLU A 532 32.88 23.36 -1.88
N SER A 533 32.18 24.11 -1.01
CA SER A 533 31.87 25.56 -0.95
C SER A 533 30.43 25.93 -1.36
N SER A 534 29.64 26.71 -0.59
CA SER A 534 29.97 27.69 0.46
C SER A 534 28.86 27.85 1.53
N ALA A 535 29.30 28.08 2.77
CA ALA A 535 28.61 28.09 4.06
C ALA A 535 27.56 29.18 4.36
N SER A 536 26.71 28.92 5.38
CA SER A 536 26.46 29.89 6.45
C SER A 536 26.36 29.25 7.85
N TYR A 537 27.42 29.50 8.62
CA TYR A 537 27.72 29.34 10.04
C TYR A 537 26.56 29.37 11.06
N LEU A 538 26.19 28.18 11.57
CA LEU A 538 25.82 27.88 12.97
C LEU A 538 25.82 26.36 13.29
N SER A 539 26.18 25.52 12.33
CA SER A 539 26.11 24.05 12.39
C SER A 539 27.48 23.37 12.27
N SER A 540 28.47 23.74 13.09
CA SER A 540 29.74 22.99 13.10
C SER A 540 29.65 21.77 14.02
N LEU A 541 28.90 20.74 13.60
CA LEU A 541 29.21 19.37 14.01
C LEU A 541 30.56 19.03 13.38
N ASN A 542 31.57 18.77 14.20
CA ASN A 542 32.88 18.38 13.70
C ASN A 542 32.73 17.03 12.95
N SER A 543 33.24 16.92 11.73
CA SER A 543 33.06 15.75 10.85
C SER A 543 33.47 14.42 11.50
N SER A 544 34.33 14.45 12.53
CA SER A 544 34.73 13.28 13.31
C SER A 544 33.62 12.69 14.19
N ILE A 545 32.56 13.45 14.52
CA ILE A 545 31.48 13.04 15.44
C ILE A 545 30.37 12.27 14.71
N ILE A 546 30.22 12.51 13.40
CA ILE A 546 29.23 11.85 12.52
C ILE A 546 29.82 10.69 11.70
N ASN A 547 31.13 10.44 11.80
CA ASN A 547 31.81 9.30 11.17
C ASN A 547 31.54 8.02 11.99
N TYR A 548 30.29 7.55 11.97
CA TYR A 548 29.87 6.34 12.67
C TYR A 548 30.73 5.12 12.29
N LYS A 549 30.98 4.25 13.27
CA LYS A 549 31.64 2.97 13.02
C LYS A 549 30.63 1.90 12.68
N TYR A 550 31.01 1.02 11.75
CA TYR A 550 30.21 -0.12 11.36
C TYR A 550 30.98 -1.40 11.68
N GLU A 551 30.43 -2.24 12.55
CA GLU A 551 30.97 -3.55 12.89
C GLU A 551 29.85 -4.59 12.85
N ASN A 552 30.11 -5.75 12.22
CA ASN A 552 29.13 -6.85 12.09
C ASN A 552 27.76 -6.44 11.51
N GLY A 553 27.69 -5.38 10.71
CA GLY A 553 26.45 -4.87 10.12
C GLY A 553 25.64 -3.93 11.02
N ARG A 554 26.20 -3.50 12.16
CA ARG A 554 25.57 -2.57 13.10
C ARG A 554 26.33 -1.23 13.14
N ARG A 555 25.63 -0.11 13.39
CA ARG A 555 26.20 1.25 13.47
C ARG A 555 26.49 1.62 14.92
N TYR A 556 27.64 2.23 15.21
CA TYR A 556 28.07 2.63 16.55
C TYR A 556 28.52 4.09 16.58
N HIS A 557 28.37 4.73 17.75
CA HIS A 557 28.76 6.11 18.02
C HIS A 557 30.26 6.38 17.80
N ALA A 558 30.60 7.57 17.30
CA ALA A 558 31.98 7.95 16.97
C ALA A 558 32.68 8.81 18.05
N PHE A 559 31.91 9.49 18.90
CA PHE A 559 32.42 10.35 19.98
C PHE A 559 32.80 9.50 21.21
N ARG A 560 34.06 9.57 21.69
CA ARG A 560 34.60 8.68 22.74
C ARG A 560 34.45 7.18 22.42
N GLU A 561 34.91 6.80 21.24
CA GLU A 561 34.94 5.42 20.76
C GLU A 561 35.35 4.41 21.85
N GLY A 562 34.51 3.39 22.08
CA GLY A 562 34.73 2.33 23.07
C GLY A 562 34.16 2.60 24.47
N ALA A 563 33.59 3.79 24.72
CA ALA A 563 32.93 4.11 25.99
C ALA A 563 31.57 3.41 26.15
N TYR A 564 30.84 3.17 25.05
CA TYR A 564 29.54 2.51 25.05
C TYR A 564 29.48 1.37 24.01
N PRO A 565 29.25 0.10 24.41
CA PRO A 565 29.40 -1.06 23.52
C PRO A 565 28.15 -1.39 22.69
N VAL A 566 27.09 -0.59 22.76
CA VAL A 566 25.80 -0.87 22.11
C VAL A 566 25.66 -0.08 20.79
N PRO A 567 25.03 -0.63 19.75
CA PRO A 567 24.75 0.08 18.50
C PRO A 567 23.90 1.35 18.68
N ASN A 568 23.79 2.14 17.62
CA ASN A 568 22.90 3.31 17.52
C ASN A 568 22.17 3.39 16.16
N ASP A 569 22.11 2.26 15.45
CA ASP A 569 21.35 2.06 14.21
C ASP A 569 19.83 2.02 14.46
N GLU A 570 19.07 2.01 13.37
CA GLU A 570 17.61 2.07 13.38
C GLU A 570 17.00 0.90 14.16
N GLU A 571 17.58 -0.30 14.08
CA GLU A 571 17.12 -1.48 14.85
C GLU A 571 17.26 -1.27 16.37
N GLU A 572 18.35 -0.64 16.81
CA GLU A 572 18.55 -0.32 18.23
C GLU A 572 17.67 0.84 18.69
N GLN A 573 17.42 1.83 17.82
CA GLN A 573 16.48 2.92 18.10
C GLN A 573 15.04 2.39 18.27
N ASP A 574 14.60 1.48 17.41
CA ASP A 574 13.30 0.81 17.55
C ASP A 574 13.20 0.04 18.89
N ARG A 575 14.30 -0.60 19.33
CA ARG A 575 14.37 -1.27 20.65
C ARG A 575 14.23 -0.27 21.80
N MET A 576 14.90 0.88 21.72
CA MET A 576 14.83 1.95 22.74
C MET A 576 13.43 2.56 22.82
N ASP A 577 12.77 2.82 21.68
CA ASP A 577 11.41 3.35 21.61
C ASP A 577 10.38 2.35 22.15
N LEU A 578 10.55 1.06 21.85
CA LEU A 578 9.77 -0.01 22.47
C LEU A 578 9.98 -0.05 23.98
N GLY A 579 11.22 0.10 24.44
CA GLY A 579 11.55 0.23 25.85
C GLY A 579 10.79 1.38 26.51
N HIS A 580 10.81 2.57 25.92
CA HIS A 580 10.04 3.71 26.40
C HIS A 580 8.54 3.38 26.54
N HIS A 581 7.95 2.69 25.57
CA HIS A 581 6.56 2.25 25.63
C HIS A 581 6.30 1.27 26.80
N ILE A 582 7.17 0.29 27.00
CA ILE A 582 7.09 -0.67 28.12
C ILE A 582 7.12 0.07 29.46
N TYR A 583 8.03 1.03 29.64
CA TYR A 583 8.09 1.83 30.86
C TYR A 583 6.81 2.59 31.11
N ARG A 584 6.23 3.22 30.06
CA ARG A 584 4.93 3.88 30.18
C ARG A 584 3.84 2.93 30.66
N LEU A 585 3.85 1.66 30.25
CA LEU A 585 2.90 0.67 30.79
C LEU A 585 3.18 0.34 32.26
N VAL A 586 4.45 0.11 32.62
CA VAL A 586 4.86 -0.26 33.99
C VAL A 586 4.52 0.84 35.00
N VAL A 587 4.70 2.12 34.65
CA VAL A 587 4.40 3.24 35.54
C VAL A 587 2.97 3.81 35.36
N GLY A 588 2.07 3.04 34.74
CA GLY A 588 0.64 3.39 34.65
C GLY A 588 0.34 4.60 33.77
N GLY A 589 1.08 4.75 32.68
CA GLY A 589 0.96 5.79 31.66
C GLY A 589 1.81 7.03 31.90
N LYS A 590 2.43 7.15 33.07
CA LYS A 590 3.27 8.28 33.49
C LYS A 590 4.67 8.26 32.84
N LEU A 591 5.41 9.35 32.98
CA LEU A 591 6.81 9.45 32.55
C LEU A 591 7.82 9.28 33.70
N TYR A 592 7.41 9.63 34.91
CA TYR A 592 8.22 9.63 36.13
C TYR A 592 7.32 9.35 37.35
N LEU A 593 7.94 8.96 38.47
CA LEU A 593 7.27 8.70 39.76
C LEU A 593 7.62 9.73 40.83
N ALA A 594 8.70 10.49 40.66
CA ALA A 594 9.18 11.49 41.58
C ALA A 594 8.14 12.61 41.78
N PRO A 595 7.92 13.07 43.02
CA PRO A 595 6.95 14.11 43.32
C PRO A 595 7.53 15.51 43.02
N ILE A 596 7.74 15.81 41.73
CA ILE A 596 8.38 17.06 41.26
C ILE A 596 7.43 18.27 41.18
N GLY A 597 6.16 18.11 41.56
CA GLY A 597 5.12 19.13 41.45
C GLY A 597 4.63 19.37 40.02
N ASP A 598 3.77 20.36 39.83
CA ASP A 598 3.07 20.61 38.55
C ASP A 598 3.79 21.60 37.61
N SER A 599 4.92 22.17 38.03
CA SER A 599 5.60 23.24 37.27
C SER A 599 7.13 23.22 37.43
N PRO A 600 7.81 22.11 37.09
CA PRO A 600 9.27 22.08 37.03
C PRO A 600 9.76 23.14 36.02
N GLN A 601 10.88 23.82 36.31
CA GLN A 601 11.42 24.86 35.44
C GLN A 601 12.61 24.37 34.64
N ARG A 602 13.47 23.51 35.19
CA ARG A 602 14.66 23.02 34.49
C ARG A 602 14.88 21.53 34.71
N VAL A 603 14.94 20.77 33.62
CA VAL A 603 14.96 19.30 33.64
C VAL A 603 16.13 18.78 32.80
N LEU A 604 16.83 17.78 33.32
CA LEU A 604 17.93 17.10 32.63
C LEU A 604 17.59 15.62 32.41
N ASP A 605 17.75 15.12 31.19
CA ASP A 605 17.64 13.71 30.84
C ASP A 605 19.03 13.17 30.46
N LEU A 606 19.53 12.19 31.23
CA LEU A 606 20.86 11.61 31.05
C LEU A 606 20.80 10.35 30.19
N GLY A 607 21.67 10.27 29.18
CA GLY A 607 21.67 9.14 28.23
C GLY A 607 20.34 9.03 27.52
N THR A 608 19.90 10.14 26.91
CA THR A 608 18.52 10.30 26.42
C THR A 608 18.18 9.36 25.25
N GLY A 609 19.17 8.69 24.64
CA GLY A 609 18.94 7.73 23.56
C GLY A 609 18.28 8.41 22.36
N THR A 610 17.11 7.94 21.94
CA THR A 610 16.32 8.58 20.86
C THR A 610 15.76 9.95 21.23
N GLY A 611 15.79 10.33 22.52
CA GLY A 611 15.22 11.59 23.00
C GLY A 611 13.71 11.54 23.28
N ILE A 612 13.06 10.41 23.03
CA ILE A 612 11.59 10.27 23.13
C ILE A 612 11.04 10.63 24.52
N TRP A 613 11.78 10.30 25.59
CA TRP A 613 11.35 10.67 26.94
C TRP A 613 11.41 12.18 27.17
N ALA A 614 12.51 12.83 26.78
CA ALA A 614 12.70 14.26 26.94
C ALA A 614 11.66 15.06 26.15
N ILE A 615 11.28 14.57 24.97
CA ILE A 615 10.23 15.15 24.12
C ILE A 615 8.86 15.00 24.78
N ASP A 616 8.47 13.79 25.18
CA ASP A 616 7.19 13.54 25.86
C ASP A 616 7.08 14.37 27.16
N PHE A 617 8.19 14.53 27.89
CA PHE A 617 8.22 15.34 29.10
C PHE A 617 8.05 16.83 28.80
N ALA A 618 8.74 17.35 27.79
CA ALA A 618 8.65 18.74 27.36
C ALA A 618 7.24 19.11 26.88
N ASP A 619 6.56 18.19 26.19
CA ASP A 619 5.17 18.36 25.76
C ASP A 619 4.20 18.39 26.95
N GLN A 620 4.43 17.54 27.98
CA GLN A 620 3.62 17.54 29.20
C GLN A 620 3.88 18.78 30.09
N HIS A 621 5.07 19.37 30.01
CA HIS A 621 5.48 20.53 30.81
C HIS A 621 6.02 21.67 29.94
N PRO A 622 5.16 22.41 29.21
CA PRO A 622 5.60 23.47 28.29
C PRO A 622 6.36 24.62 28.97
N SER A 623 6.28 24.74 30.30
CA SER A 623 7.01 25.74 31.09
C SER A 623 8.43 25.29 31.51
N ALA A 624 8.77 24.02 31.32
CA ALA A 624 10.06 23.47 31.70
C ALA A 624 11.08 23.58 30.55
N ASP A 625 12.30 24.03 30.85
CA ASP A 625 13.47 23.92 29.98
C ASP A 625 14.09 22.52 30.11
N VAL A 626 13.91 21.68 29.10
CA VAL A 626 14.35 20.28 29.08
C VAL A 626 15.64 20.16 28.26
N LEU A 627 16.68 19.64 28.88
CA LEU A 627 17.95 19.31 28.23
C LEU A 627 18.16 17.80 28.27
N GLY A 628 18.27 17.17 27.10
CA GLY A 628 18.72 15.78 26.99
C GLY A 628 20.21 15.71 26.62
N THR A 629 20.94 14.77 27.18
CA THR A 629 22.36 14.55 26.89
C THR A 629 22.61 13.11 26.45
N ASP A 630 23.41 12.93 25.39
CA ASP A 630 23.84 11.60 24.93
C ASP A 630 25.20 11.67 24.23
N LEU A 631 25.91 10.54 24.17
CA LEU A 631 27.14 10.41 23.37
C LEU A 631 26.83 10.38 21.86
N SER A 632 25.64 9.91 21.49
CA SER A 632 25.20 9.70 20.12
C SER A 632 24.23 10.80 19.68
N PRO A 633 24.50 11.53 18.59
CA PRO A 633 23.56 12.47 18.01
C PRO A 633 22.50 11.77 17.15
N ILE A 634 21.67 10.95 17.79
CA ILE A 634 20.58 10.18 17.15
C ILE A 634 19.19 10.75 17.43
N GLN A 635 19.12 11.86 18.18
CA GLN A 635 17.87 12.50 18.55
C GLN A 635 17.25 13.23 17.35
N PRO A 636 15.91 13.34 17.28
CA PRO A 636 15.25 13.99 16.16
C PRO A 636 15.61 15.47 16.10
N ARG A 637 15.69 16.00 14.88
CA ARG A 637 15.93 17.43 14.64
C ARG A 637 14.74 18.32 15.03
N TRP A 638 13.54 17.73 15.08
CA TRP A 638 12.31 18.44 15.45
C TRP A 638 11.92 18.10 16.88
N THR A 639 12.14 19.06 17.78
CA THR A 639 11.82 18.95 19.22
C THR A 639 10.84 20.04 19.63
N PRO A 640 10.12 19.87 20.75
CA PRO A 640 9.38 20.95 21.37
C PRO A 640 10.29 22.18 21.60
N PRO A 641 9.79 23.43 21.49
CA PRO A 641 10.62 24.62 21.62
C PRO A 641 11.39 24.74 22.95
N ASN A 642 10.93 24.02 23.97
CA ASN A 642 11.50 23.94 25.30
C ASN A 642 12.35 22.67 25.53
N CYS A 643 12.71 21.93 24.48
CA CYS A 643 13.53 20.72 24.53
C CYS A 643 14.75 20.85 23.62
N ARG A 644 15.95 20.66 24.17
CA ARG A 644 17.22 20.67 23.44
C ARG A 644 18.07 19.45 23.76
N PHE A 645 18.93 19.08 22.83
CA PHE A 645 19.87 17.97 22.98
C PHE A 645 21.32 18.43 22.86
N GLU A 646 22.18 17.91 23.72
CA GLU A 646 23.62 18.17 23.70
C GLU A 646 24.38 16.83 23.59
N ILE A 647 25.40 16.81 22.73
CA ILE A 647 26.33 15.69 22.68
C ILE A 647 27.30 15.84 23.84
N ASP A 648 27.07 15.09 24.92
CA ASP A 648 27.88 15.16 26.12
C ASP A 648 27.98 13.78 26.79
N ASP A 649 29.10 13.58 27.49
CA ASP A 649 29.31 12.38 28.28
C ASP A 649 28.95 12.71 29.74
N PHE A 650 27.84 12.17 30.23
CA PHE A 650 27.39 12.38 31.61
C PHE A 650 28.40 11.83 32.66
N GLU A 651 29.37 11.00 32.28
CA GLU A 651 30.48 10.58 33.16
C GLU A 651 31.58 11.63 33.29
N SER A 652 31.53 12.71 32.51
CA SER A 652 32.43 13.87 32.60
C SER A 652 32.04 14.82 33.74
N GLU A 653 32.87 15.83 33.98
CA GLU A 653 32.52 16.90 34.92
C GLU A 653 31.36 17.73 34.35
N TRP A 654 30.27 17.87 35.12
CA TRP A 654 29.10 18.64 34.70
C TRP A 654 29.35 20.14 34.90
N LEU A 655 29.33 20.90 33.81
CA LEU A 655 29.69 22.32 33.78
C LEU A 655 28.47 23.26 33.85
N TYR A 656 27.33 22.78 34.35
CA TYR A 656 26.11 23.57 34.45
C TYR A 656 26.23 24.71 35.48
N HIS A 657 25.81 25.91 35.10
CA HIS A 657 25.85 27.09 35.97
C HIS A 657 24.58 27.30 36.80
N GLN A 658 23.49 26.64 36.42
CA GLN A 658 22.21 26.66 37.12
C GLN A 658 21.89 25.23 37.58
N PRO A 659 21.23 25.04 38.73
CA PRO A 659 20.75 23.73 39.14
C PRO A 659 19.53 23.28 38.31
N PHE A 660 19.15 22.02 38.46
CA PHE A 660 17.96 21.40 37.86
C PHE A 660 16.93 21.08 38.94
N ASP A 661 15.65 21.21 38.61
CA ASP A 661 14.55 20.83 39.51
C ASP A 661 14.29 19.33 39.44
N PHE A 662 14.57 18.73 38.28
CA PHE A 662 14.46 17.30 38.06
C PHE A 662 15.59 16.80 37.16
N ILE A 663 16.21 15.70 37.55
CA ILE A 663 17.17 14.96 36.74
C ILE A 663 16.61 13.55 36.56
N HIS A 664 16.49 13.11 35.32
CA HIS A 664 15.99 11.80 34.94
C HIS A 664 17.10 10.99 34.26
N ALA A 665 17.06 9.69 34.47
CA ALA A 665 17.89 8.71 33.80
C ALA A 665 17.10 7.39 33.68
N ARG A 666 17.30 6.65 32.59
CA ARG A 666 16.63 5.37 32.37
C ARG A 666 17.54 4.42 31.60
N GLU A 667 17.55 3.15 32.00
CA GLU A 667 18.30 2.08 31.31
C GLU A 667 19.80 2.41 31.15
N LEU A 668 20.40 3.03 32.18
CA LEU A 668 21.84 3.34 32.20
C LEU A 668 22.69 2.21 32.79
N GLU A 669 22.09 1.04 33.03
CA GLU A 669 22.80 -0.17 33.48
C GLU A 669 23.94 -0.50 32.52
N GLY A 670 25.15 -0.64 33.06
CA GLY A 670 26.34 -0.92 32.25
C GLY A 670 26.96 0.31 31.56
N CYS A 671 26.37 1.50 31.70
CA CYS A 671 26.87 2.77 31.18
C CYS A 671 27.53 3.66 32.26
N ILE A 672 27.45 3.25 33.52
CA ILE A 672 27.94 4.02 34.67
C ILE A 672 29.18 3.33 35.23
N SER A 673 30.34 3.99 35.18
CA SER A 673 31.59 3.44 35.73
C SER A 673 31.73 3.61 37.24
N ASN A 674 31.00 4.57 37.83
CA ASN A 674 30.97 4.80 39.27
C ASN A 674 29.65 5.47 39.71
N ASP A 675 28.78 4.69 40.36
CA ASP A 675 27.46 5.14 40.80
C ASP A 675 27.52 6.25 41.85
N ASP A 676 28.41 6.13 42.84
CA ASP A 676 28.58 7.14 43.90
C ASP A 676 28.94 8.51 43.31
N ARG A 677 29.79 8.53 42.27
CA ARG A 677 30.18 9.74 41.57
C ARG A 677 29.00 10.34 40.79
N LEU A 678 28.19 9.51 40.14
CA LEU A 678 26.98 9.96 39.44
C LEU A 678 25.99 10.58 40.45
N PHE A 679 25.70 9.90 41.55
CA PHE A 679 24.78 10.40 42.58
C PHE A 679 25.28 11.69 43.22
N GLN A 680 26.58 11.80 43.52
CA GLN A 680 27.16 13.04 44.05
C GLN A 680 27.04 14.21 43.06
N ARG A 681 27.22 13.95 41.76
CA ARG A 681 27.07 14.98 40.72
C ARG A 681 25.63 15.40 40.52
N ALA A 682 24.70 14.44 40.43
CA ALA A 682 23.28 14.71 40.37
C ALA A 682 22.86 15.56 41.58
N PHE A 683 23.22 15.13 42.80
CA PHE A 683 22.91 15.86 44.03
C PHE A 683 23.46 17.29 44.05
N LYS A 684 24.71 17.50 43.60
CA LYS A 684 25.33 18.84 43.54
C LYS A 684 24.65 19.77 42.53
N ASN A 685 24.04 19.22 41.49
CA ASN A 685 23.39 19.97 40.42
C ASN A 685 21.85 20.05 40.58
N LEU A 686 21.29 19.54 41.68
CA LEU A 686 19.87 19.69 41.99
C LEU A 686 19.57 20.98 42.75
N SER A 687 18.42 21.58 42.44
CA SER A 687 17.81 22.64 43.24
C SER A 687 17.47 22.10 44.64
N SER A 688 17.40 22.98 45.64
CA SER A 688 16.91 22.59 46.97
C SER A 688 15.48 22.04 46.85
N GLY A 689 15.28 20.76 47.16
CA GLY A 689 13.99 20.07 47.00
C GLY A 689 13.75 19.46 45.62
N GLY A 690 14.73 19.51 44.72
CA GLY A 690 14.70 18.80 43.43
C GLY A 690 14.91 17.30 43.58
N TYR A 691 14.58 16.55 42.53
CA TYR A 691 14.63 15.08 42.52
C TYR A 691 15.58 14.54 41.46
N PHE A 692 16.27 13.46 41.79
CA PHE A 692 16.92 12.59 40.81
C PHE A 692 16.15 11.27 40.76
N GLU A 693 15.76 10.84 39.57
CA GLU A 693 15.10 9.57 39.33
C GLU A 693 15.88 8.74 38.32
N LEU A 694 16.17 7.49 38.69
CA LEU A 694 16.79 6.48 37.84
C LEU A 694 15.84 5.30 37.70
N GLN A 695 15.45 4.97 36.46
CA GLN A 695 14.53 3.87 36.15
C GLN A 695 15.26 2.72 35.46
N ALA A 696 15.00 1.50 35.94
CA ALA A 696 15.60 0.25 35.46
C ALA A 696 14.62 -0.90 35.70
N ILE A 697 14.59 -1.93 34.83
CA ILE A 697 13.72 -3.11 34.94
C ILE A 697 14.54 -4.40 35.02
#